data_AF-A0A1H7VNL9-F1
#
_entry.id   AF-A0A1H7VNL9-F1
#
_cell.length_a   1.000
_cell.length_b   1.000
_cell.length_c   1.000
_cell.angle_alpha   90.00
_cell.angle_beta   90.00
_cell.angle_gamma   90.00
#
_symmetry.space_group_name_H-M   'P 1'
#
loop_
_entity.id
_entity.type
_entity.pdbx_description
1 polymer ?
#
loop_
_entity_poly.entity_id
_entity_poly.type
_entity_poly.pdbx_seq_one_letter_code
_entity_poly.pdbx_strand_id
1 'polypeptide(L)'
;MNNLWTGGGASIALGKQLGKGGEGSVFDVPAQPKLVAKLYHAAPNAQKQDKLRFMATHGHKDLLEYLAWPTETLHQSRGGPVVGFLMERVSQKQPVHMLYSVAHRKQDYPKAAWDFLLYAARNTATAFEAVHRHGHVLGDVNQGNVMVGHDTKVLLIDSDSMQIAAGGKVHLCEVGVSHFTPPELQGISSFSTLARSANHDAFGLALLIFHLLFAGRHPFAGRPLREDVGNGLEPDIKAFRFAYGPDAGQRGFAPPPRSIPLSLVPPAVQSMFQRAFTEAGAMAAGRPTASQWIAALDQMRGTLKTCGKSKMHVYPNHSSACPWCALENQGAHFFIDLGTFITNTGTGFVLARVWAAIESVHPPKASALAQPSQIKVEPTPLPQGLKKGKNRLPSFVVIVVAAAFFTYIAPALGILGGLLCFGIWLTVSSGASEDYKKEMAQRQSRRDAAQSAYDQLISNVTQITAGTRFAQEKQALAPLRQAHENLASVEKNMIESAKAKAQARQLHDHLDRFFIEDADIAGLGTTKKAALRSWGIETAADVTRAGVRAVKGFGPKLTTTMLGWRSQCEARFRFDPSPQALQTDIARAKNEVAAQRQKLESGLQSGLERLARMRVEAEANLARATPALTQAASTLAQATADLML
;
A
#
# COMPACT_ATOMS: atom_id res chain seq x y z
N MET A 1 -23.04 -16.26 43.34
CA MET A 1 -22.64 -17.20 42.28
C MET A 1 -23.88 -18.00 41.93
N ASN A 2 -24.46 -17.79 40.75
CA ASN A 2 -25.62 -18.59 40.32
C ASN A 2 -25.07 -19.92 39.78
N ASN A 3 -25.02 -20.94 40.64
CA ASN A 3 -24.73 -22.29 40.20
C ASN A 3 -25.84 -22.73 39.25
N LEU A 4 -25.46 -23.17 38.05
CA LEU A 4 -26.36 -23.82 37.10
C LEU A 4 -26.22 -25.34 37.22
N TRP A 5 -27.16 -26.05 36.63
CA TRP A 5 -27.19 -27.50 36.58
C TRP A 5 -27.18 -27.95 35.13
N THR A 6 -26.40 -28.98 34.81
CA THR A 6 -26.44 -29.61 33.49
C THR A 6 -27.67 -30.51 33.34
N GLY A 7 -27.96 -30.96 32.12
CA GLY A 7 -29.00 -31.96 31.85
C GLY A 7 -28.78 -33.27 32.63
N GLY A 8 -27.52 -33.68 32.84
CA GLY A 8 -27.15 -34.82 33.69
C GLY A 8 -27.19 -34.55 35.20
N GLY A 9 -27.49 -33.32 35.64
CA GLY A 9 -27.60 -32.94 37.06
C GLY A 9 -26.27 -32.56 37.72
N ALA A 10 -25.19 -32.37 36.96
CA ALA A 10 -23.92 -31.85 37.48
C ALA A 10 -24.00 -30.34 37.70
N SER A 11 -23.32 -29.81 38.72
CA SER A 11 -23.30 -28.36 38.98
C SER A 11 -22.22 -27.67 38.14
N ILE A 12 -22.57 -26.53 37.54
CA ILE A 12 -21.68 -25.68 36.75
C ILE A 12 -21.58 -24.30 37.39
N ALA A 13 -20.36 -23.89 37.72
CA ALA A 13 -20.03 -22.54 38.12
C ALA A 13 -19.61 -21.71 36.91
N LEU A 14 -20.19 -20.52 36.77
CA LEU A 14 -19.83 -19.57 35.71
C LEU A 14 -18.65 -18.70 36.13
N GLY A 15 -17.72 -18.50 35.21
CA GLY A 15 -16.61 -17.56 35.32
C GLY A 15 -16.94 -16.20 34.72
N LYS A 16 -15.91 -15.52 34.21
CA LYS A 16 -16.07 -14.22 33.54
C LYS A 16 -16.91 -14.36 32.27
N GLN A 17 -17.64 -13.31 31.93
CA GLN A 17 -18.28 -13.18 30.62
C GLN A 17 -17.21 -12.96 29.55
N LEU A 18 -17.22 -13.78 28.50
CA LEU A 18 -16.33 -13.69 27.34
C LEU A 18 -16.90 -12.82 26.23
N GLY A 19 -18.22 -12.81 26.09
CA GLY A 19 -18.90 -12.06 25.03
C GLY A 19 -20.40 -11.95 25.30
N LYS A 20 -21.04 -10.96 24.68
CA LYS A 20 -22.48 -10.73 24.72
C LYS A 20 -22.99 -10.57 23.29
N GLY A 21 -23.88 -11.45 22.86
CA GLY A 21 -24.61 -11.36 21.60
C GLY A 21 -26.03 -10.84 21.79
N GLY A 22 -26.84 -10.87 20.74
CA GLY A 22 -28.23 -10.39 20.77
C GLY A 22 -29.18 -11.27 21.60
N GLU A 23 -29.01 -12.59 21.55
CA GLU A 23 -29.91 -13.54 22.25
C GLU A 23 -29.34 -14.04 23.58
N GLY A 24 -28.04 -13.87 23.81
CA GLY A 24 -27.37 -14.50 24.94
C GLY A 24 -25.95 -14.03 25.19
N SER A 25 -25.40 -14.43 26.33
CA SER A 25 -24.04 -14.12 26.77
C SER A 25 -23.24 -15.40 26.95
N VAL A 26 -21.96 -15.36 26.58
CA VAL A 26 -21.03 -16.49 26.67
C VAL A 26 -20.12 -16.28 27.88
N PHE A 27 -19.98 -17.30 28.71
CA PHE A 27 -19.21 -17.28 29.95
C PHE A 27 -18.16 -18.38 29.97
N ASP A 28 -17.05 -18.12 30.66
CA ASP A 28 -16.07 -19.14 31.03
C ASP A 28 -16.69 -20.18 31.96
N VAL A 29 -16.20 -21.42 31.86
CA VAL A 29 -16.48 -22.48 32.83
C VAL A 29 -15.16 -22.87 33.51
N PRO A 30 -14.82 -22.30 34.67
CA PRO A 30 -13.49 -22.45 35.28
C PRO A 30 -13.07 -23.91 35.52
N ALA A 31 -14.01 -24.78 35.88
CA ALA A 31 -13.74 -26.20 36.11
C ALA A 31 -13.52 -27.00 34.81
N GLN A 32 -13.92 -26.45 33.65
CA GLN A 32 -13.86 -27.11 32.35
C GLN A 32 -13.36 -26.12 31.29
N PRO A 33 -12.06 -25.79 31.26
CA PRO A 33 -11.53 -24.67 30.47
C PRO A 33 -11.66 -24.84 28.94
N LYS A 34 -11.93 -26.06 28.46
CA LYS A 34 -12.23 -26.36 27.05
C LYS A 34 -13.67 -26.04 26.65
N LEU A 35 -14.54 -25.75 27.61
CA LEU A 35 -15.95 -25.43 27.37
C LEU A 35 -16.26 -23.99 27.75
N VAL A 36 -17.31 -23.47 27.13
CA VAL A 36 -17.95 -22.20 27.47
C VAL A 36 -19.45 -22.42 27.63
N ALA A 37 -20.08 -21.60 28.46
CA ALA A 37 -21.52 -21.62 28.68
C ALA A 37 -22.17 -20.45 27.93
N LYS A 38 -23.09 -20.73 26.99
CA LYS A 38 -23.96 -19.70 26.39
C LYS A 38 -25.28 -19.69 27.17
N LEU A 39 -25.65 -18.55 27.72
CA LEU A 39 -26.91 -18.33 28.44
C LEU A 39 -27.77 -17.32 27.71
N TYR A 40 -29.05 -17.62 27.54
CA TYR A 40 -29.99 -16.71 26.90
C TYR A 40 -30.39 -15.57 27.84
N HIS A 41 -30.62 -14.38 27.29
CA HIS A 41 -31.07 -13.23 28.09
C HIS A 41 -32.52 -13.38 28.57
N ALA A 42 -33.35 -14.04 27.76
CA ALA A 42 -34.71 -14.44 28.10
C ALA A 42 -34.84 -15.96 28.06
N ALA A 43 -35.76 -16.52 28.84
CA ALA A 43 -36.00 -17.96 28.86
C ALA A 43 -36.42 -18.46 27.46
N PRO A 44 -35.71 -19.44 26.87
CA PRO A 44 -36.08 -20.04 25.60
C PRO A 44 -37.50 -20.62 25.62
N ASN A 45 -38.26 -20.42 24.54
CA ASN A 45 -39.57 -21.05 24.38
C ASN A 45 -39.44 -22.58 24.27
N ALA A 46 -40.55 -23.32 24.44
CA ALA A 46 -40.55 -24.79 24.43
C ALA A 46 -39.88 -25.38 23.18
N GLN A 47 -40.15 -24.82 21.99
CA GLN A 47 -39.57 -25.28 20.74
C GLN A 47 -38.04 -25.13 20.68
N LYS A 48 -37.48 -24.04 21.20
CA LYS A 48 -36.04 -23.83 21.29
C LYS A 48 -35.43 -24.74 22.37
N GLN A 49 -36.12 -24.98 23.48
CA GLN A 49 -35.66 -25.95 24.49
C GLN A 49 -35.56 -27.37 23.90
N ASP A 50 -36.57 -27.82 23.15
CA ASP A 50 -36.55 -29.13 22.49
C ASP A 50 -35.42 -29.25 21.47
N LYS A 51 -35.21 -28.19 20.68
CA LYS A 51 -34.06 -28.09 19.75
C LYS A 51 -32.74 -28.29 20.49
N LEU A 52 -32.53 -27.58 21.59
CA LEU A 52 -31.27 -27.64 22.35
C LEU A 52 -31.04 -29.00 23.00
N ARG A 53 -32.10 -29.66 23.51
CA ARG A 53 -32.00 -31.03 24.03
C ARG A 53 -31.62 -32.02 22.92
N PHE A 54 -32.22 -31.89 21.74
CA PHE A 54 -31.85 -32.69 20.57
C PHE A 54 -30.38 -32.48 20.21
N MET A 55 -29.95 -31.23 20.05
CA MET A 55 -28.57 -30.91 19.69
C MET A 55 -27.57 -31.48 20.71
N ALA A 56 -27.80 -31.28 22.01
CA ALA A 56 -26.92 -31.79 23.07
C ALA A 56 -26.74 -33.32 23.06
N THR A 57 -27.75 -34.06 22.57
CA THR A 57 -27.70 -35.54 22.48
C THR A 57 -27.23 -36.06 21.12
N HIS A 58 -27.11 -35.20 20.11
CA HIS A 58 -26.81 -35.56 18.71
C HIS A 58 -25.55 -34.83 18.17
N GLY A 59 -24.50 -34.73 18.99
CA GLY A 59 -23.19 -34.20 18.58
C GLY A 59 -22.36 -35.22 17.80
N HIS A 60 -22.65 -35.42 16.51
CA HIS A 60 -21.86 -36.31 15.66
C HIS A 60 -20.40 -35.83 15.54
N LYS A 61 -19.44 -36.77 15.45
CA LYS A 61 -18.00 -36.47 15.43
C LYS A 61 -17.60 -35.46 14.35
N ASP A 62 -18.19 -35.56 13.17
CA ASP A 62 -17.95 -34.64 12.06
C ASP A 62 -18.53 -33.24 12.30
N LEU A 63 -19.71 -33.13 12.93
CA LEU A 63 -20.24 -31.83 13.37
C LEU A 63 -19.34 -31.21 14.43
N LEU A 64 -18.89 -31.98 15.43
CA LEU A 64 -18.00 -31.48 16.49
C LEU A 64 -16.63 -31.02 15.96
N GLU A 65 -16.18 -31.54 14.81
CA GLU A 65 -14.93 -31.12 14.19
C GLU A 65 -15.02 -29.71 13.56
N TYR A 66 -16.21 -29.32 13.10
CA TYR A 66 -16.42 -28.07 12.35
C TYR A 66 -17.35 -27.08 13.02
N LEU A 67 -18.00 -27.40 14.13
CA LEU A 67 -18.97 -26.55 14.80
C LEU A 67 -18.74 -26.46 16.31
N ALA A 68 -18.89 -25.25 16.86
CA ALA A 68 -19.16 -25.07 18.28
C ALA A 68 -20.60 -25.52 18.58
N TRP A 69 -20.79 -26.84 18.64
CA TRP A 69 -22.09 -27.50 18.81
C TRP A 69 -22.48 -27.58 20.30
N PRO A 70 -23.78 -27.50 20.66
CA PRO A 70 -24.24 -27.73 22.04
C PRO A 70 -23.92 -29.16 22.47
N THR A 71 -23.27 -29.30 23.63
CA THR A 71 -22.87 -30.59 24.20
C THR A 71 -23.68 -30.95 25.43
N GLU A 72 -24.18 -29.97 26.17
CA GLU A 72 -25.08 -30.19 27.30
C GLU A 72 -25.99 -29.00 27.55
N THR A 73 -27.24 -29.23 27.98
CA THR A 73 -28.16 -28.14 28.35
C THR A 73 -27.88 -27.64 29.77
N LEU A 74 -28.15 -26.36 30.01
CA LEU A 74 -28.00 -25.70 31.31
C LEU A 74 -29.35 -25.26 31.87
N HIS A 75 -29.50 -25.36 33.18
CA HIS A 75 -30.75 -25.17 33.93
C HIS A 75 -30.49 -24.38 35.22
N GLN A 76 -31.45 -23.54 35.65
CA GLN A 76 -31.34 -22.84 36.95
C GLN A 76 -31.55 -23.76 38.15
N SER A 77 -32.38 -24.80 38.00
CA SER A 77 -32.62 -25.85 38.97
C SER A 77 -32.50 -27.22 38.29
N ARG A 78 -32.19 -28.26 39.06
CA ARG A 78 -32.10 -29.64 38.52
C ARG A 78 -33.44 -30.02 37.87
N GLY A 79 -33.40 -30.44 36.60
CA GLY A 79 -34.58 -30.81 35.82
C GLY A 79 -35.50 -29.63 35.43
N GLY A 80 -35.11 -28.38 35.69
CA GLY A 80 -35.90 -27.20 35.31
C GLY A 80 -35.86 -26.91 33.80
N PRO A 81 -36.44 -25.77 33.35
CA PRO A 81 -36.35 -25.33 31.96
C PRO A 81 -34.90 -25.11 31.50
N VAL A 82 -34.63 -25.31 30.21
CA VAL A 82 -33.32 -25.00 29.61
C VAL A 82 -33.15 -23.48 29.55
N VAL A 83 -32.06 -22.95 30.10
CA VAL A 83 -31.70 -21.52 30.08
C VAL A 83 -30.43 -21.22 29.28
N GLY A 84 -29.76 -22.26 28.80
CA GLY A 84 -28.53 -22.16 28.03
C GLY A 84 -27.93 -23.52 27.72
N PHE A 85 -26.68 -23.54 27.29
CA PHE A 85 -25.96 -24.77 26.96
C PHE A 85 -24.43 -24.61 27.09
N LEU A 86 -23.74 -25.74 27.17
CA LEU A 86 -22.28 -25.84 27.06
C LEU A 86 -21.87 -26.14 25.62
N MET A 87 -20.78 -25.55 25.16
CA MET A 87 -20.17 -25.85 23.86
C MET A 87 -18.64 -25.73 23.92
N GLU A 88 -17.95 -26.25 22.91
CA GLU A 88 -16.50 -26.11 22.81
C GLU A 88 -16.07 -24.64 22.78
N ARG A 89 -15.00 -24.33 23.52
CA ARG A 89 -14.37 -23.02 23.52
C ARG A 89 -13.58 -22.82 22.23
N VAL A 90 -14.06 -21.92 21.38
CA VAL A 90 -13.30 -21.46 20.22
C VAL A 90 -12.13 -20.58 20.65
N SER A 91 -10.91 -21.08 20.44
CA SER A 91 -9.66 -20.37 20.79
C SER A 91 -8.73 -20.30 19.58
N GLN A 92 -7.88 -19.27 19.53
CA GLN A 92 -6.87 -19.10 18.47
C GLN A 92 -7.44 -19.05 17.04
N LYS A 93 -8.66 -18.51 16.90
CA LYS A 93 -9.33 -18.29 15.62
C LYS A 93 -9.91 -16.89 15.59
N GLN A 94 -9.98 -16.31 14.39
CA GLN A 94 -10.56 -14.99 14.13
C GLN A 94 -11.71 -15.12 13.15
N PRO A 95 -12.69 -14.20 13.15
CA PRO A 95 -13.72 -14.17 12.11
C PRO A 95 -13.11 -14.10 10.71
N VAL A 96 -13.70 -14.81 9.75
CA VAL A 96 -13.14 -14.99 8.39
C VAL A 96 -12.88 -13.66 7.66
N HIS A 97 -13.62 -12.60 8.00
CA HIS A 97 -13.40 -11.27 7.41
C HIS A 97 -12.06 -10.63 7.77
N MET A 98 -11.46 -11.02 8.90
CA MET A 98 -10.09 -10.64 9.25
C MET A 98 -9.07 -11.22 8.27
N LEU A 99 -9.38 -12.38 7.69
CA LEU A 99 -8.48 -13.06 6.74
C LEU A 99 -8.62 -12.52 5.31
N TYR A 100 -9.84 -12.28 4.81
CA TYR A 100 -9.98 -11.78 3.44
C TYR A 100 -9.80 -10.27 3.29
N SER A 101 -10.00 -9.49 4.37
CA SER A 101 -9.66 -8.07 4.38
C SER A 101 -8.16 -7.88 4.15
N VAL A 102 -7.80 -7.15 3.09
CA VAL A 102 -6.39 -6.89 2.77
C VAL A 102 -5.68 -6.17 3.91
N ALA A 103 -6.37 -5.27 4.61
CA ALA A 103 -5.80 -4.49 5.71
C ALA A 103 -5.52 -5.36 6.94
N HIS A 104 -6.52 -6.12 7.40
CA HIS A 104 -6.37 -7.00 8.56
C HIS A 104 -5.41 -8.16 8.25
N ARG A 105 -5.47 -8.76 7.05
CA ARG A 105 -4.55 -9.82 6.63
C ARG A 105 -3.09 -9.38 6.69
N LYS A 106 -2.77 -8.15 6.28
CA LYS A 106 -1.40 -7.62 6.35
C LYS A 106 -0.87 -7.53 7.78
N GLN A 107 -1.76 -7.35 8.77
CA GLN A 107 -1.40 -7.22 10.18
C GLN A 107 -1.34 -8.59 10.86
N ASP A 108 -2.40 -9.38 10.71
CA ASP A 108 -2.60 -10.61 11.50
C ASP A 108 -2.11 -11.86 10.77
N TYR A 109 -2.04 -11.84 9.44
CA TYR A 109 -1.61 -12.97 8.59
C TYR A 109 -0.59 -12.52 7.53
N PRO A 110 0.54 -11.88 7.91
CA PRO A 110 1.49 -11.25 6.98
C PRO A 110 2.14 -12.24 6.00
N LYS A 111 2.13 -13.53 6.32
CA LYS A 111 2.68 -14.63 5.50
C LYS A 111 1.61 -15.37 4.67
N ALA A 112 0.33 -15.01 4.81
CA ALA A 112 -0.74 -15.64 4.05
C ALA A 112 -0.77 -15.10 2.62
N ALA A 113 -0.28 -15.92 1.69
CA ALA A 113 -0.45 -15.71 0.25
C ALA A 113 -1.82 -16.21 -0.22
N TRP A 114 -2.09 -16.13 -1.52
CA TRP A 114 -3.41 -16.45 -2.07
C TRP A 114 -3.80 -17.93 -1.92
N ASP A 115 -2.82 -18.83 -1.91
CA ASP A 115 -3.03 -20.24 -1.60
C ASP A 115 -3.63 -20.43 -0.20
N PHE A 116 -3.16 -19.72 0.83
CA PHE A 116 -3.73 -19.78 2.17
C PHE A 116 -5.23 -19.43 2.18
N LEU A 117 -5.64 -18.43 1.39
CA LEU A 117 -7.06 -18.05 1.25
C LEU A 117 -7.86 -19.14 0.54
N LEU A 118 -7.26 -19.79 -0.46
CA LEU A 118 -7.84 -20.94 -1.15
C LEU A 118 -8.05 -22.14 -0.21
N TYR A 119 -7.09 -22.43 0.67
CA TYR A 119 -7.22 -23.44 1.72
C TYR A 119 -8.36 -23.11 2.71
N ALA A 120 -8.42 -21.86 3.19
CA ALA A 120 -9.50 -21.43 4.08
C ALA A 120 -10.88 -21.52 3.40
N ALA A 121 -10.97 -21.21 2.10
CA ALA A 121 -12.20 -21.33 1.32
C ALA A 121 -12.66 -22.79 1.20
N ARG A 122 -11.72 -23.70 0.92
CA ARG A 122 -11.97 -25.14 0.88
C ARG A 122 -12.44 -25.68 2.23
N ASN A 123 -11.80 -25.28 3.33
CA ASN A 123 -12.19 -25.70 4.67
C ASN A 123 -13.55 -25.10 5.09
N THR A 124 -13.88 -23.90 4.63
CA THR A 124 -15.22 -23.31 4.81
C THR A 124 -16.28 -24.15 4.12
N ALA A 125 -16.04 -24.55 2.86
CA ALA A 125 -16.94 -25.47 2.15
C ALA A 125 -17.08 -26.82 2.87
N THR A 126 -16.00 -27.33 3.48
CA THR A 126 -16.04 -28.58 4.25
C THR A 126 -16.94 -28.48 5.48
N ALA A 127 -16.89 -27.35 6.20
CA ALA A 127 -17.77 -27.12 7.34
C ALA A 127 -19.25 -27.07 6.93
N PHE A 128 -19.58 -26.44 5.79
CA PHE A 128 -20.94 -26.42 5.26
C PHE A 128 -21.41 -27.81 4.85
N GLU A 129 -20.54 -28.57 4.20
CA GLU A 129 -20.84 -29.94 3.77
C GLU A 129 -21.13 -30.86 4.96
N ALA A 130 -20.40 -30.72 6.07
CA ALA A 130 -20.68 -31.43 7.31
C ALA A 130 -22.11 -31.13 7.82
N VAL A 131 -22.52 -29.86 7.86
CA VAL A 131 -23.88 -29.48 8.29
C VAL A 131 -24.95 -30.06 7.34
N HIS A 132 -24.77 -29.91 6.03
CA HIS A 132 -25.74 -30.36 5.03
C HIS A 132 -25.88 -31.87 4.98
N ARG A 133 -24.80 -32.63 5.23
CA ARG A 133 -24.83 -34.11 5.26
C ARG A 133 -25.75 -34.64 6.36
N HIS A 134 -25.87 -33.93 7.48
CA HIS A 134 -26.79 -34.26 8.58
C HIS A 134 -28.22 -33.73 8.38
N GLY A 135 -28.53 -33.21 7.19
CA GLY A 135 -29.86 -32.67 6.88
C GLY A 135 -30.15 -31.35 7.59
N HIS A 136 -29.13 -30.68 8.12
CA HIS A 136 -29.25 -29.35 8.74
C HIS A 136 -28.93 -28.25 7.72
N VAL A 137 -29.35 -27.02 8.03
CA VAL A 137 -29.12 -25.83 7.20
C VAL A 137 -28.62 -24.73 8.12
N LEU A 138 -27.53 -24.04 7.77
CA LEU A 138 -26.97 -22.97 8.58
C LEU A 138 -27.99 -21.82 8.71
N GLY A 139 -28.63 -21.46 7.59
CA GLY A 139 -29.59 -20.39 7.54
C GLY A 139 -28.90 -19.03 7.58
N ASP A 140 -28.38 -18.64 8.74
CA ASP A 140 -27.67 -17.37 8.94
C ASP A 140 -26.20 -17.44 8.52
N VAL A 141 -26.00 -17.61 7.22
CA VAL A 141 -24.66 -17.55 6.64
C VAL A 141 -24.17 -16.11 6.69
N ASN A 142 -23.13 -15.85 7.47
CA ASN A 142 -22.45 -14.56 7.48
C ASN A 142 -20.99 -14.70 7.90
N GLN A 143 -20.21 -13.64 7.66
CA GLN A 143 -18.78 -13.57 7.94
C GLN A 143 -18.40 -13.62 9.44
N GLY A 144 -19.35 -13.37 10.34
CA GLY A 144 -19.15 -13.42 11.80
C GLY A 144 -19.23 -14.84 12.33
N ASN A 145 -20.01 -15.70 11.69
CA ASN A 145 -20.25 -17.08 12.12
C ASN A 145 -19.17 -18.07 11.65
N VAL A 146 -18.19 -17.63 10.86
CA VAL A 146 -17.09 -18.46 10.35
C VAL A 146 -15.77 -18.03 10.98
N MET A 147 -15.19 -18.91 11.81
CA MET A 147 -13.93 -18.66 12.52
C MET A 147 -12.79 -19.42 11.86
N VAL A 148 -11.67 -18.75 11.57
CA VAL A 148 -10.51 -19.31 10.88
C VAL A 148 -9.25 -19.19 11.73
N GLY A 149 -8.46 -20.26 11.80
CA GLY A 149 -7.17 -20.30 12.47
C GLY A 149 -5.99 -19.96 11.56
N HIS A 150 -4.82 -19.73 12.15
CA HIS A 150 -3.55 -19.59 11.41
C HIS A 150 -3.11 -20.86 10.67
N ASP A 151 -3.77 -21.99 10.92
CA ASP A 151 -3.59 -23.27 10.24
C ASP A 151 -4.65 -23.51 9.14
N THR A 152 -5.43 -22.48 8.77
CA THR A 152 -6.58 -22.53 7.84
C THR A 152 -7.77 -23.36 8.32
N LYS A 153 -7.73 -23.96 9.53
CA LYS A 153 -8.87 -24.72 10.05
C LYS A 153 -10.03 -23.78 10.33
N VAL A 154 -11.21 -24.22 9.92
CA VAL A 154 -12.46 -23.47 10.06
C VAL A 154 -13.32 -24.10 11.13
N LEU A 155 -13.95 -23.26 11.95
CA LEU A 155 -14.98 -23.66 12.88
C LEU A 155 -16.16 -22.69 12.75
N LEU A 156 -17.38 -23.22 12.64
CA LEU A 156 -18.61 -22.45 12.66
C LEU A 156 -19.07 -22.22 14.09
N ILE A 157 -19.52 -21.02 14.38
CA ILE A 157 -20.13 -20.66 15.66
C ILE A 157 -21.62 -20.38 15.49
N ASP A 158 -22.30 -20.18 16.60
CA ASP A 158 -23.73 -19.89 16.64
C ASP A 158 -24.59 -21.03 16.06
N SER A 159 -24.18 -22.28 16.28
CA SER A 159 -24.88 -23.47 15.80
C SER A 159 -26.33 -23.58 16.32
N ASP A 160 -26.65 -22.95 17.45
CA ASP A 160 -27.99 -22.94 18.03
C ASP A 160 -28.98 -22.02 17.29
N SER A 161 -28.51 -21.14 16.41
CA SER A 161 -29.39 -20.38 15.50
C SER A 161 -29.73 -21.17 14.22
N MET A 162 -28.94 -22.18 13.85
CA MET A 162 -29.11 -22.97 12.62
C MET A 162 -30.47 -23.68 12.50
N GLN A 163 -30.91 -23.98 11.29
CA GLN A 163 -32.09 -24.80 11.07
C GLN A 163 -31.75 -26.28 11.28
N ILE A 164 -32.39 -26.91 12.28
CA ILE A 164 -32.09 -28.28 12.71
C ILE A 164 -33.27 -29.19 12.38
N ALA A 165 -33.00 -30.26 11.64
CA ALA A 165 -33.93 -31.35 11.41
C ALA A 165 -33.81 -32.36 12.56
N ALA A 166 -34.86 -32.50 13.36
CA ALA A 166 -34.88 -33.31 14.58
C ALA A 166 -36.20 -34.10 14.68
N GLY A 167 -36.13 -35.43 14.71
CA GLY A 167 -37.29 -36.29 14.97
C GLY A 167 -38.49 -36.07 14.03
N GLY A 168 -38.23 -35.83 12.73
CA GLY A 168 -39.28 -35.54 11.74
C GLY A 168 -39.82 -34.10 11.77
N LYS A 169 -39.31 -33.25 12.67
CA LYS A 169 -39.62 -31.81 12.75
C LYS A 169 -38.44 -30.97 12.28
N VAL A 170 -38.72 -29.80 11.72
CA VAL A 170 -37.71 -28.80 11.38
C VAL A 170 -37.81 -27.63 12.36
N HIS A 171 -36.74 -27.36 13.08
CA HIS A 171 -36.59 -26.16 13.90
C HIS A 171 -35.95 -25.08 13.03
N LEU A 172 -36.70 -24.02 12.73
CA LEU A 172 -36.30 -22.99 11.77
C LEU A 172 -35.20 -22.07 12.32
N CYS A 173 -34.46 -21.44 11.41
CA CYS A 173 -33.55 -20.35 11.73
C CYS A 173 -34.27 -19.03 11.45
N GLU A 174 -34.42 -18.18 12.46
CA GLU A 174 -35.26 -16.98 12.42
C GLU A 174 -34.50 -15.70 12.02
N VAL A 175 -33.17 -15.79 11.93
CA VAL A 175 -32.26 -14.67 11.66
C VAL A 175 -31.56 -14.81 10.31
N GLY A 176 -31.06 -13.71 9.78
CA GLY A 176 -30.29 -13.68 8.54
C GLY A 176 -29.75 -12.29 8.25
N VAL A 177 -28.63 -12.23 7.54
CA VAL A 177 -27.99 -10.99 7.12
C VAL A 177 -28.33 -10.68 5.66
N SER A 178 -28.95 -9.52 5.41
CA SER A 178 -29.52 -9.14 4.11
C SER A 178 -28.56 -9.30 2.93
N HIS A 179 -27.31 -8.86 3.06
CA HIS A 179 -26.31 -8.96 2.00
C HIS A 179 -25.69 -10.35 1.82
N PHE A 180 -26.03 -11.33 2.68
CA PHE A 180 -25.75 -12.75 2.47
C PHE A 180 -26.99 -13.56 2.09
N THR A 181 -28.17 -12.95 2.11
CA THR A 181 -29.45 -13.57 1.73
C THR A 181 -29.54 -13.72 0.21
N PRO A 182 -29.93 -14.89 -0.32
CA PRO A 182 -30.02 -15.10 -1.76
C PRO A 182 -31.15 -14.27 -2.41
N PRO A 183 -31.08 -14.03 -3.74
CA PRO A 183 -32.03 -13.18 -4.48
C PRO A 183 -33.51 -13.53 -4.24
N GLU A 184 -33.84 -14.82 -4.24
CA GLU A 184 -35.20 -15.34 -4.05
C GLU A 184 -35.77 -15.10 -2.64
N LEU A 185 -34.91 -14.75 -1.66
CA LEU A 185 -35.31 -14.44 -0.29
C LEU A 185 -35.18 -12.95 0.05
N GLN A 186 -34.80 -12.10 -0.92
CA GLN A 186 -34.66 -10.66 -0.70
C GLN A 186 -36.02 -9.97 -0.51
N GLY A 187 -36.12 -9.17 0.55
CA GLY A 187 -37.35 -8.43 0.90
C GLY A 187 -38.36 -9.22 1.74
N ILE A 188 -38.01 -10.42 2.22
CA ILE A 188 -38.79 -11.13 3.24
C ILE A 188 -38.64 -10.41 4.58
N SER A 189 -39.77 -10.12 5.25
CA SER A 189 -39.80 -9.38 6.52
C SER A 189 -39.50 -10.23 7.76
N SER A 190 -39.66 -11.56 7.68
CA SER A 190 -39.36 -12.49 8.77
C SER A 190 -39.01 -13.88 8.27
N PHE A 191 -38.00 -14.52 8.88
CA PHE A 191 -37.62 -15.91 8.60
C PHE A 191 -38.26 -16.92 9.56
N SER A 192 -39.08 -16.48 10.52
CA SER A 192 -39.66 -17.33 11.58
C SER A 192 -40.55 -18.46 11.06
N THR A 193 -41.10 -18.33 9.85
CA THR A 193 -41.98 -19.32 9.21
C THR A 193 -41.38 -19.93 7.93
N LEU A 194 -40.17 -19.52 7.55
CA LEU A 194 -39.55 -19.94 6.29
C LEU A 194 -38.57 -21.09 6.51
N ALA A 195 -38.89 -22.27 5.97
CA ALA A 195 -37.92 -23.35 5.83
C ALA A 195 -36.90 -23.02 4.74
N ARG A 196 -35.63 -22.90 5.12
CA ARG A 196 -34.53 -22.72 4.18
C ARG A 196 -33.98 -24.08 3.72
N SER A 197 -33.34 -24.09 2.55
CA SER A 197 -32.72 -25.26 1.95
C SER A 197 -31.20 -25.11 1.91
N ALA A 198 -30.48 -26.21 1.68
CA ALA A 198 -29.04 -26.18 1.41
C ALA A 198 -28.68 -25.30 0.20
N ASN A 199 -29.60 -25.13 -0.77
CA ASN A 199 -29.39 -24.24 -1.92
C ASN A 199 -29.38 -22.75 -1.51
N HIS A 200 -30.08 -22.37 -0.44
CA HIS A 200 -29.99 -21.01 0.12
C HIS A 200 -28.64 -20.78 0.79
N ASP A 201 -28.15 -21.73 1.60
CA ASP A 201 -26.81 -21.66 2.19
C ASP A 201 -25.72 -21.65 1.12
N ALA A 202 -25.90 -22.37 0.02
CA ALA A 202 -24.94 -22.45 -1.09
C ALA A 202 -24.66 -21.07 -1.73
N PHE A 203 -25.62 -20.14 -1.69
CA PHE A 203 -25.39 -18.75 -2.08
C PHE A 203 -24.41 -18.05 -1.13
N GLY A 204 -24.67 -18.15 0.18
CA GLY A 204 -23.80 -17.60 1.21
C GLY A 204 -22.41 -18.24 1.21
N LEU A 205 -22.31 -19.54 0.94
CA LEU A 205 -21.03 -20.22 0.76
C LEU A 205 -20.26 -19.65 -0.44
N ALA A 206 -20.91 -19.52 -1.59
CA ALA A 206 -20.29 -18.92 -2.77
C ALA A 206 -19.81 -17.49 -2.49
N LEU A 207 -20.59 -16.68 -1.75
CA LEU A 207 -20.20 -15.35 -1.30
C LEU A 207 -18.94 -15.38 -0.43
N LEU A 208 -18.86 -16.27 0.57
CA LEU A 208 -17.70 -16.40 1.45
C LEU A 208 -16.45 -16.85 0.69
N ILE A 209 -16.59 -17.81 -0.22
CA ILE A 209 -15.51 -18.25 -1.11
C ILE A 209 -15.06 -17.08 -2.00
N PHE A 210 -16.00 -16.32 -2.55
CA PHE A 210 -15.68 -15.14 -3.36
C PHE A 210 -14.95 -14.07 -2.53
N HIS A 211 -15.41 -13.77 -1.31
CA HIS A 211 -14.71 -12.85 -0.41
C HIS A 211 -13.27 -13.31 -0.15
N LEU A 212 -13.05 -14.60 0.14
CA LEU A 212 -11.72 -15.17 0.36
C LEU A 212 -10.82 -15.02 -0.88
N LEU A 213 -11.30 -15.38 -2.06
CA LEU A 213 -10.47 -15.39 -3.27
C LEU A 213 -10.31 -14.01 -3.93
N PHE A 214 -11.27 -13.10 -3.72
CA PHE A 214 -11.35 -11.79 -4.35
C PHE A 214 -11.21 -10.63 -3.34
N ALA A 215 -10.42 -10.85 -2.29
CA ALA A 215 -9.96 -9.82 -1.35
C ALA A 215 -11.08 -9.02 -0.67
N GLY A 216 -12.13 -9.71 -0.25
CA GLY A 216 -13.27 -9.15 0.47
C GLY A 216 -14.21 -8.29 -0.38
N ARG A 217 -14.08 -8.32 -1.71
CA ARG A 217 -15.01 -7.63 -2.61
C ARG A 217 -16.33 -8.41 -2.72
N HIS A 218 -17.45 -7.69 -2.68
CA HIS A 218 -18.76 -8.30 -2.85
C HIS A 218 -19.04 -8.60 -4.34
N PRO A 219 -19.57 -9.78 -4.72
CA PRO A 219 -19.90 -10.13 -6.12
C PRO A 219 -20.86 -9.15 -6.81
N PHE A 220 -21.72 -8.51 -6.03
CA PHE A 220 -22.74 -7.54 -6.51
C PHE A 220 -22.29 -6.08 -6.34
N ALA A 221 -21.03 -5.83 -5.94
CA ALA A 221 -20.47 -4.48 -5.87
C ALA A 221 -19.60 -4.20 -7.11
N GLY A 222 -20.20 -3.57 -8.11
CA GLY A 222 -19.55 -3.14 -9.34
C GLY A 222 -19.53 -1.63 -9.53
N ARG A 223 -18.88 -1.16 -10.60
CA ARG A 223 -19.04 0.21 -11.10
C ARG A 223 -20.31 0.26 -11.96
N PRO A 224 -21.35 1.01 -11.56
CA PRO A 224 -22.59 1.07 -12.33
C PRO A 224 -22.35 1.69 -13.70
N LEU A 225 -23.04 1.16 -14.72
CA LEU A 225 -23.03 1.64 -16.11
C LEU A 225 -24.33 2.37 -16.49
N ARG A 226 -25.31 2.39 -15.58
CA ARG A 226 -26.63 3.04 -15.72
C ARG A 226 -27.14 3.48 -14.35
N GLU A 227 -28.05 4.46 -14.32
CA GLU A 227 -28.48 5.15 -13.09
C GLU A 227 -29.30 4.28 -12.12
N ASP A 228 -29.97 3.23 -12.59
CA ASP A 228 -30.81 2.35 -11.76
C ASP A 228 -30.03 1.19 -11.10
N VAL A 229 -28.70 1.19 -11.21
CA VAL A 229 -27.79 0.12 -10.74
C VAL A 229 -26.84 0.66 -9.68
N GLY A 230 -26.48 -0.16 -8.69
CA GLY A 230 -25.51 0.23 -7.65
C GLY A 230 -26.11 1.05 -6.51
N ASN A 231 -27.44 1.11 -6.40
CA ASN A 231 -28.16 1.85 -5.35
C ASN A 231 -28.15 1.14 -3.97
N GLY A 232 -27.68 -0.11 -3.91
CA GLY A 232 -27.54 -0.90 -2.70
C GLY A 232 -27.31 -2.37 -3.02
N LEU A 233 -26.71 -3.12 -2.09
CA LEU A 233 -26.43 -4.55 -2.30
C LEU A 233 -27.70 -5.37 -2.42
N GLU A 234 -28.71 -5.12 -1.58
CA GLU A 234 -29.95 -5.90 -1.54
C GLU A 234 -30.75 -5.79 -2.84
N PRO A 235 -31.00 -4.58 -3.42
CA PRO A 235 -31.60 -4.46 -4.74
C PRO A 235 -30.79 -5.15 -5.84
N ASP A 236 -29.46 -5.06 -5.80
CA ASP A 236 -28.60 -5.63 -6.83
C ASP A 236 -28.49 -7.16 -6.74
N ILE A 237 -28.49 -7.72 -5.53
CA ILE A 237 -28.63 -9.17 -5.29
C ILE A 237 -29.98 -9.63 -5.80
N LYS A 238 -31.07 -8.96 -5.42
CA LYS A 238 -32.43 -9.32 -5.86
C LYS A 238 -32.58 -9.32 -7.38
N ALA A 239 -31.87 -8.43 -8.07
CA ALA A 239 -31.86 -8.32 -9.52
C ALA A 239 -30.76 -9.17 -10.22
N PHE A 240 -30.09 -10.08 -9.49
CA PHE A 240 -29.04 -10.96 -10.03
C PHE A 240 -27.89 -10.21 -10.72
N ARG A 241 -27.53 -9.01 -10.25
CA ARG A 241 -26.54 -8.14 -10.91
C ARG A 241 -25.10 -8.50 -10.51
N PHE A 242 -24.67 -9.70 -10.89
CA PHE A 242 -23.30 -10.16 -10.67
C PHE A 242 -22.29 -9.30 -11.48
N ALA A 243 -21.41 -8.58 -10.78
CA ALA A 243 -20.57 -7.53 -11.34
C ALA A 243 -19.26 -8.02 -11.98
N TYR A 244 -18.94 -9.31 -11.86
CA TYR A 244 -17.68 -9.91 -12.31
C TYR A 244 -17.86 -10.93 -13.43
N GLY A 245 -19.10 -11.31 -13.75
CA GLY A 245 -19.42 -12.28 -14.80
C GLY A 245 -19.20 -11.74 -16.21
N PRO A 246 -19.15 -12.62 -17.23
CA PRO A 246 -19.00 -12.21 -18.62
C PRO A 246 -20.18 -11.35 -19.14
N ASP A 247 -21.35 -11.48 -18.53
CA ASP A 247 -22.58 -10.73 -18.81
C ASP A 247 -22.76 -9.50 -17.91
N ALA A 248 -21.75 -9.13 -17.09
CA ALA A 248 -21.85 -7.99 -16.16
C ALA A 248 -22.29 -6.68 -16.83
N GLY A 249 -21.80 -6.42 -18.06
CA GLY A 249 -22.20 -5.24 -18.83
C GLY A 249 -23.69 -5.20 -19.15
N GLN A 250 -24.29 -6.35 -19.50
CA GLN A 250 -25.74 -6.47 -19.73
C GLN A 250 -26.53 -6.30 -18.43
N ARG A 251 -25.93 -6.70 -17.30
CA ARG A 251 -26.48 -6.51 -15.95
C ARG A 251 -26.29 -5.08 -15.41
N GLY A 252 -25.64 -4.19 -16.19
CA GLY A 252 -25.45 -2.78 -15.87
C GLY A 252 -24.25 -2.50 -14.97
N PHE A 253 -23.30 -3.44 -14.85
CA PHE A 253 -22.07 -3.26 -14.10
C PHE A 253 -20.82 -3.46 -14.96
N ALA A 254 -19.77 -2.74 -14.62
CA ALA A 254 -18.40 -3.16 -14.89
C ALA A 254 -17.73 -3.58 -13.58
N PRO A 255 -16.74 -4.49 -13.61
CA PRO A 255 -15.93 -4.78 -12.44
C PRO A 255 -15.29 -3.49 -11.89
N PRO A 256 -15.12 -3.36 -10.56
CA PRO A 256 -14.45 -2.20 -9.98
C PRO A 256 -13.02 -2.04 -10.54
N PRO A 257 -12.51 -0.80 -10.68
CA PRO A 257 -11.16 -0.57 -11.17
C PRO A 257 -10.13 -1.22 -10.23
N ARG A 258 -9.10 -1.85 -10.81
CA ARG A 258 -8.03 -2.54 -10.06
C ARG A 258 -8.53 -3.66 -9.13
N SER A 259 -9.67 -4.26 -9.46
CA SER A 259 -10.16 -5.46 -8.79
C SER A 259 -9.46 -6.72 -9.33
N ILE A 260 -9.52 -7.80 -8.55
CA ILE A 260 -9.04 -9.10 -8.99
C ILE A 260 -10.01 -9.61 -10.07
N PRO A 261 -9.54 -9.90 -11.30
CA PRO A 261 -10.43 -10.30 -12.38
C PRO A 261 -10.92 -11.74 -12.17
N LEU A 262 -12.15 -12.04 -12.60
CA LEU A 262 -12.70 -13.39 -12.52
C LEU A 262 -11.86 -14.42 -13.29
N SER A 263 -11.12 -13.98 -14.32
CA SER A 263 -10.18 -14.81 -15.08
C SER A 263 -9.00 -15.35 -14.27
N LEU A 264 -8.77 -14.85 -13.05
CA LEU A 264 -7.77 -15.40 -12.11
C LEU A 264 -8.02 -16.88 -11.80
N VAL A 265 -9.29 -17.28 -11.65
CA VAL A 265 -9.67 -18.66 -11.35
C VAL A 265 -9.93 -19.44 -12.65
N PRO A 266 -9.77 -20.77 -12.68
CA PRO A 266 -10.01 -21.57 -13.88
C PRO A 266 -11.46 -21.50 -14.36
N PRO A 267 -11.74 -21.71 -15.67
CA PRO A 267 -13.09 -21.58 -16.25
C PRO A 267 -14.18 -22.34 -15.50
N ALA A 268 -13.90 -23.56 -15.02
CA ALA A 268 -14.85 -24.35 -14.23
C ALA A 268 -15.31 -23.60 -12.96
N VAL A 269 -14.40 -22.93 -12.27
CA VAL A 269 -14.71 -22.16 -11.05
C VAL A 269 -15.40 -20.83 -11.39
N GLN A 270 -15.06 -20.21 -12.51
CA GLN A 270 -15.79 -19.03 -13.01
C GLN A 270 -17.26 -19.39 -13.27
N SER A 271 -17.52 -20.53 -13.94
CA SER A 271 -18.87 -21.02 -14.19
C SER A 271 -19.63 -21.34 -12.90
N MET A 272 -18.94 -21.82 -11.85
CA MET A 272 -19.56 -22.05 -10.55
C MET A 272 -20.01 -20.74 -9.89
N PHE A 273 -19.19 -19.68 -9.92
CA PHE A 273 -19.61 -18.36 -9.43
C PHE A 273 -20.77 -17.79 -10.27
N GLN A 274 -20.71 -17.90 -11.59
CA GLN A 274 -21.80 -17.49 -12.47
C GLN A 274 -23.10 -18.19 -12.08
N ARG A 275 -23.07 -19.52 -11.96
CA ARG A 275 -24.24 -20.31 -11.55
C ARG A 275 -24.73 -19.94 -10.15
N ALA A 276 -23.84 -19.66 -9.20
CA ALA A 276 -24.24 -19.34 -7.83
C ALA A 276 -24.97 -17.99 -7.72
N PHE A 277 -24.54 -16.99 -8.50
CA PHE A 277 -24.97 -15.60 -8.35
C PHE A 277 -25.98 -15.10 -9.39
N THR A 278 -26.41 -15.97 -10.32
CA THR A 278 -27.39 -15.65 -11.35
C THR A 278 -28.67 -16.48 -11.21
N GLU A 279 -29.62 -16.25 -12.10
CA GLU A 279 -30.93 -16.89 -12.14
C GLU A 279 -30.82 -18.42 -12.11
N ALA A 280 -29.78 -18.97 -12.74
CA ALA A 280 -29.51 -20.40 -12.74
C ALA A 280 -29.37 -21.00 -11.33
N GLY A 281 -28.87 -20.22 -10.37
CA GLY A 281 -28.69 -20.63 -8.98
C GLY A 281 -29.98 -20.62 -8.17
N ALA A 282 -30.93 -19.75 -8.49
CA ALA A 282 -32.21 -19.66 -7.78
C ALA A 282 -33.12 -20.87 -8.06
N MET A 283 -32.86 -21.63 -9.13
CA MET A 283 -33.52 -22.90 -9.39
C MET A 283 -33.24 -23.91 -8.27
N ALA A 284 -34.17 -24.85 -8.06
CA ALA A 284 -33.99 -25.92 -7.08
C ALA A 284 -32.71 -26.72 -7.38
N ALA A 285 -31.81 -26.79 -6.39
CA ALA A 285 -30.47 -27.39 -6.52
C ALA A 285 -29.60 -26.79 -7.66
N GLY A 286 -29.85 -25.54 -8.05
CA GLY A 286 -29.13 -24.86 -9.13
C GLY A 286 -27.71 -24.41 -8.76
N ARG A 287 -27.49 -24.03 -7.49
CA ARG A 287 -26.18 -23.54 -7.02
C ARG A 287 -25.18 -24.68 -6.83
N PRO A 288 -23.88 -24.41 -6.98
CA PRO A 288 -22.87 -25.41 -6.67
C PRO A 288 -22.91 -25.80 -5.19
N THR A 289 -22.94 -27.10 -4.92
CA THR A 289 -22.96 -27.64 -3.56
C THR A 289 -21.61 -27.47 -2.87
N ALA A 290 -21.60 -27.60 -1.54
CA ALA A 290 -20.37 -27.56 -0.76
C ALA A 290 -19.35 -28.62 -1.22
N SER A 291 -19.79 -29.85 -1.53
CA SER A 291 -18.94 -30.91 -2.08
C SER A 291 -18.36 -30.55 -3.47
N GLN A 292 -19.14 -29.89 -4.32
CA GLN A 292 -18.66 -29.41 -5.62
C GLN A 292 -17.59 -28.32 -5.46
N TRP A 293 -17.77 -27.38 -4.51
CA TRP A 293 -16.75 -26.40 -4.14
C TRP A 293 -15.47 -27.07 -3.64
N ILE A 294 -15.57 -28.05 -2.74
CA ILE A 294 -14.40 -28.79 -2.25
C ILE A 294 -13.61 -29.40 -3.41
N ALA A 295 -14.27 -30.14 -4.30
CA ALA A 295 -13.62 -30.79 -5.44
C ALA A 295 -12.94 -29.79 -6.38
N ALA A 296 -13.63 -28.69 -6.73
CA ALA A 296 -13.10 -27.68 -7.64
C ALA A 296 -11.92 -26.90 -7.04
N LEU A 297 -11.98 -26.58 -5.73
CA LEU A 297 -10.90 -25.89 -5.04
C LEU A 297 -9.69 -26.83 -4.82
N ASP A 298 -9.90 -28.11 -4.53
CA ASP A 298 -8.81 -29.10 -4.45
C ASP A 298 -8.13 -29.31 -5.81
N GLN A 299 -8.89 -29.35 -6.91
CA GLN A 299 -8.30 -29.38 -8.26
C GLN A 299 -7.47 -28.12 -8.56
N MET A 300 -7.98 -26.93 -8.20
CA MET A 300 -7.24 -25.68 -8.38
C MET A 300 -5.96 -25.63 -7.56
N ARG A 301 -5.98 -26.16 -6.32
CA ARG A 301 -4.79 -26.26 -5.47
C ARG A 301 -3.67 -27.07 -6.12
N GLY A 302 -4.02 -28.14 -6.83
CA GLY A 302 -3.06 -28.98 -7.56
C GLY A 302 -2.39 -28.29 -8.75
N THR A 303 -2.87 -27.11 -9.18
CA THR A 303 -2.37 -26.39 -10.36
C THR A 303 -1.71 -25.06 -10.03
N LEU A 304 -1.46 -24.76 -8.75
CA LEU A 304 -0.83 -23.50 -8.36
C LEU A 304 0.65 -23.42 -8.78
N LYS A 305 1.11 -22.23 -9.14
CA LYS A 305 2.52 -21.90 -9.31
C LYS A 305 2.85 -20.59 -8.59
N THR A 306 4.11 -20.45 -8.20
CA THR A 306 4.63 -19.24 -7.55
C THR A 306 5.34 -18.36 -8.58
N CYS A 307 5.14 -17.05 -8.51
CA CYS A 307 5.82 -16.09 -9.37
C CYS A 307 7.33 -16.05 -9.10
N GLY A 308 8.15 -15.85 -10.15
CA GLY A 308 9.58 -15.61 -9.99
C GLY A 308 9.95 -14.28 -9.33
N LYS A 309 9.03 -13.29 -9.30
CA LYS A 309 9.29 -11.94 -8.74
C LYS A 309 8.98 -11.82 -7.23
N SER A 310 8.06 -12.63 -6.71
CA SER A 310 7.62 -12.54 -5.31
C SER A 310 7.10 -13.91 -4.87
N LYS A 311 7.55 -14.37 -3.69
CA LYS A 311 7.09 -15.64 -3.12
C LYS A 311 5.64 -15.57 -2.64
N MET A 312 5.12 -14.37 -2.40
CA MET A 312 3.73 -14.14 -2.00
C MET A 312 2.75 -14.17 -3.18
N HIS A 313 3.26 -14.21 -4.41
CA HIS A 313 2.44 -14.27 -5.62
C HIS A 313 2.22 -15.72 -6.04
N VAL A 314 1.24 -16.38 -5.43
CA VAL A 314 0.81 -17.74 -5.79
C VAL A 314 -0.48 -17.67 -6.59
N TYR A 315 -0.55 -18.34 -7.74
CA TYR A 315 -1.71 -18.27 -8.64
C TYR A 315 -1.83 -19.54 -9.50
N PRO A 316 -3.02 -19.84 -10.05
CA PRO A 316 -3.20 -21.00 -10.93
C PRO A 316 -2.34 -20.94 -12.20
N ASN A 317 -1.82 -22.09 -12.63
CA ASN A 317 -0.85 -22.18 -13.71
C ASN A 317 -1.42 -21.89 -15.12
N HIS A 318 -2.75 -21.88 -15.29
CA HIS A 318 -3.42 -21.54 -16.55
C HIS A 318 -3.22 -20.06 -16.96
N SER A 319 -2.89 -19.19 -16.00
CA SER A 319 -2.52 -17.81 -16.30
C SER A 319 -1.08 -17.77 -16.85
N SER A 320 -0.91 -17.26 -18.08
CA SER A 320 0.40 -17.17 -18.75
C SER A 320 1.36 -16.19 -18.07
N ALA A 321 0.83 -15.15 -17.43
CA ALA A 321 1.58 -14.15 -16.68
C ALA A 321 1.09 -14.06 -15.23
N CYS A 322 1.92 -13.50 -14.34
CA CYS A 322 1.54 -13.29 -12.94
C CYS A 322 0.45 -12.20 -12.81
N PRO A 323 -0.78 -12.54 -12.38
CA PRO A 323 -1.87 -11.57 -12.24
C PRO A 323 -1.60 -10.57 -11.11
N TRP A 324 -0.90 -11.01 -10.06
CA TRP A 324 -0.54 -10.16 -8.93
C TRP A 324 0.44 -9.06 -9.33
N CYS A 325 1.50 -9.39 -10.09
CA CYS A 325 2.42 -8.37 -10.62
C CYS A 325 1.69 -7.35 -11.52
N ALA A 326 0.74 -7.81 -12.33
CA ALA A 326 -0.04 -6.93 -13.20
C ALA A 326 -0.91 -5.95 -12.39
N LEU A 327 -1.54 -6.40 -11.31
CA LEU A 327 -2.32 -5.57 -10.40
C LEU A 327 -1.42 -4.59 -9.60
N GLU A 328 -0.25 -5.03 -9.16
CA GLU A 328 0.71 -4.17 -8.44
C GLU A 328 1.26 -3.06 -9.34
N ASN A 329 1.54 -3.35 -10.62
CA ASN A 329 1.94 -2.33 -11.60
C ASN A 329 0.84 -1.26 -11.83
N GLN A 330 -0.41 -1.59 -11.53
CA GLN A 330 -1.55 -0.66 -11.55
C GLN A 330 -1.83 -0.02 -10.18
N GLY A 331 -0.95 -0.23 -9.20
CA GLY A 331 -1.04 0.32 -7.85
C GLY A 331 -1.98 -0.43 -6.89
N ALA A 332 -2.34 -1.68 -7.18
CA ALA A 332 -3.16 -2.51 -6.29
C ALA A 332 -2.34 -3.66 -5.67
N HIS A 333 -2.04 -3.52 -4.38
CA HIS A 333 -1.17 -4.44 -3.63
C HIS A 333 -1.97 -5.34 -2.67
N PHE A 334 -2.24 -6.58 -3.10
CA PHE A 334 -3.02 -7.57 -2.34
C PHE A 334 -2.17 -8.51 -1.49
N PHE A 335 -0.96 -8.84 -1.96
CA PHE A 335 -0.03 -9.79 -1.35
C PHE A 335 1.38 -9.20 -1.37
N ILE A 336 1.74 -8.51 -0.29
CA ILE A 336 3.05 -7.88 -0.17
C ILE A 336 3.98 -8.89 0.48
N ASP A 337 5.10 -9.19 -0.18
CA ASP A 337 6.19 -9.94 0.41
C ASP A 337 6.92 -9.08 1.41
N LEU A 338 6.46 -9.13 2.66
CA LEU A 338 7.21 -8.57 3.78
C LEU A 338 8.56 -9.30 3.95
N GLY A 339 8.68 -10.53 3.44
CA GLY A 339 9.79 -11.47 3.61
C GLY A 339 10.90 -11.45 2.55
N THR A 340 10.83 -10.64 1.50
CA THR A 340 11.99 -10.34 0.62
C THR A 340 12.71 -9.04 0.99
N PHE A 341 12.28 -8.38 2.08
CA PHE A 341 13.01 -7.28 2.71
C PHE A 341 13.16 -7.43 4.24
N ILE A 342 12.89 -8.60 4.81
CA ILE A 342 13.46 -8.94 6.13
C ILE A 342 14.85 -9.54 5.91
N THR A 343 15.80 -8.70 5.51
CA THR A 343 17.06 -8.79 6.24
C THR A 343 16.72 -8.42 7.67
N ASN A 344 16.85 -9.40 8.56
CA ASN A 344 16.91 -9.15 9.98
C ASN A 344 18.10 -8.19 10.18
N THR A 345 17.82 -6.90 10.29
CA THR A 345 18.79 -5.92 10.73
C THR A 345 18.34 -5.53 12.14
N GLY A 346 18.98 -5.95 13.24
CA GLY A 346 20.38 -6.35 13.34
C GLY A 346 21.27 -5.36 12.59
N THR A 347 20.90 -4.08 12.54
CA THR A 347 21.39 -3.09 11.56
C THR A 347 22.90 -2.97 11.56
N GLY A 348 23.53 -3.73 10.67
CA GLY A 348 24.81 -3.37 10.09
C GLY A 348 24.72 -2.09 9.23
N PHE A 349 23.55 -1.45 9.10
CA PHE A 349 23.41 -0.09 8.58
C PHE A 349 23.91 0.90 9.64
N VAL A 350 25.02 1.57 9.32
CA VAL A 350 25.59 2.63 10.15
C VAL A 350 25.55 3.90 9.30
N LEU A 351 24.67 4.84 9.65
CA LEU A 351 24.49 6.09 8.88
C LEU A 351 25.83 6.79 8.63
N ALA A 352 26.69 6.87 9.65
CA ALA A 352 28.02 7.47 9.52
C ALA A 352 28.89 6.74 8.48
N ARG A 353 28.83 5.41 8.41
CA ARG A 353 29.60 4.60 7.44
C ARG A 353 29.08 4.80 6.01
N VAL A 354 27.77 4.79 5.83
CA VAL A 354 27.14 4.98 4.52
C VAL A 354 27.35 6.41 4.03
N TRP A 355 27.22 7.40 4.92
CA TRP A 355 27.47 8.80 4.58
C TRP A 355 28.95 9.06 4.27
N ALA A 356 29.88 8.49 5.02
CA ALA A 356 31.31 8.55 4.69
C ALA A 356 31.60 7.94 3.30
N ALA A 357 30.93 6.83 2.94
CA ALA A 357 31.04 6.26 1.61
C ALA A 357 30.49 7.21 0.53
N ILE A 358 29.34 7.85 0.75
CA ILE A 358 28.78 8.88 -0.15
C ILE A 358 29.73 10.05 -0.32
N GLU A 359 30.34 10.52 0.77
CA GLU A 359 31.32 11.61 0.75
C GLU A 359 32.58 11.22 -0.02
N SER A 360 33.02 9.97 0.10
CA SER A 360 34.21 9.45 -0.60
C SER A 360 34.07 9.34 -2.12
N VAL A 361 32.84 9.31 -2.66
CA VAL A 361 32.62 9.32 -4.12
C VAL A 361 32.81 10.74 -4.64
N HIS A 362 33.77 10.90 -5.55
CA HIS A 362 34.09 12.14 -6.23
C HIS A 362 34.04 11.92 -7.75
N PRO A 363 33.65 12.94 -8.54
CA PRO A 363 33.78 12.86 -9.98
C PRO A 363 35.27 12.75 -10.37
N PRO A 364 35.60 12.07 -11.48
CA PRO A 364 36.96 12.01 -11.96
C PRO A 364 37.50 13.42 -12.23
N LYS A 365 38.71 13.71 -11.72
CA LYS A 365 39.35 15.01 -11.93
C LYS A 365 39.80 15.12 -13.38
N ALA A 366 39.48 16.25 -14.03
CA ALA A 366 39.97 16.62 -15.36
C ALA A 366 41.47 17.00 -15.39
N SER A 367 42.24 16.68 -14.34
CA SER A 367 43.62 17.13 -14.16
C SER A 367 44.66 16.46 -15.07
N ALA A 368 44.22 15.66 -16.06
CA ALA A 368 45.07 15.05 -17.08
C ALA A 368 44.70 15.48 -18.51
N LEU A 369 43.94 16.57 -18.69
CA LEU A 369 43.72 17.16 -20.02
C LEU A 369 45.06 17.68 -20.55
N ALA A 370 45.51 17.20 -21.71
CA ALA A 370 46.78 17.60 -22.31
C ALA A 370 46.77 19.11 -22.60
N GLN A 371 47.58 19.88 -21.86
CA GLN A 371 47.70 21.32 -22.11
C GLN A 371 48.60 21.57 -23.31
N PRO A 372 48.16 22.36 -24.32
CA PRO A 372 48.98 22.67 -25.49
C PRO A 372 50.34 23.28 -25.14
N SER A 373 50.41 24.08 -24.06
CA SER A 373 51.63 24.74 -23.58
C SER A 373 52.70 23.78 -23.06
N GLN A 374 52.33 22.53 -22.72
CA GLN A 374 53.27 21.53 -22.20
C GLN A 374 53.86 20.66 -23.32
N ILE A 375 53.34 20.77 -24.54
CA ILE A 375 53.78 19.98 -25.69
C ILE A 375 54.91 20.75 -26.40
N LYS A 376 56.12 20.20 -26.38
CA LYS A 376 57.26 20.73 -27.14
C LYS A 376 57.15 20.29 -28.59
N VAL A 377 57.13 21.25 -29.52
CA VAL A 377 57.04 21.04 -30.97
C VAL A 377 57.98 21.99 -31.69
N GLU A 378 58.63 21.51 -32.75
CA GLU A 378 59.43 22.35 -33.63
C GLU A 378 58.54 22.97 -34.70
N PRO A 379 58.72 24.27 -35.01
CA PRO A 379 57.83 24.96 -35.91
C PRO A 379 58.13 24.59 -37.38
N THR A 380 57.08 24.47 -38.19
CA THR A 380 57.16 24.10 -39.60
C THR A 380 57.87 25.20 -40.40
N PRO A 381 59.00 24.91 -41.09
CA PRO A 381 59.77 25.93 -41.78
C PRO A 381 58.94 26.67 -42.82
N LEU A 382 59.25 27.95 -43.05
CA LEU A 382 58.59 28.76 -44.08
C LEU A 382 58.92 28.20 -45.48
N PRO A 383 57.94 28.19 -46.42
CA PRO A 383 58.20 27.85 -47.81
C PRO A 383 59.38 28.61 -48.41
N GLN A 384 60.20 27.92 -49.22
CA GLN A 384 61.40 28.50 -49.84
C GLN A 384 61.02 29.70 -50.73
N GLY A 385 61.73 30.82 -50.55
CA GLY A 385 61.55 32.04 -51.34
C GLY A 385 60.72 33.16 -50.68
N LEU A 386 60.15 32.91 -49.49
CA LEU A 386 59.42 33.95 -48.75
C LEU A 386 60.37 34.92 -48.04
N LYS A 387 60.24 36.22 -48.32
CA LYS A 387 61.05 37.27 -47.69
C LYS A 387 60.33 37.84 -46.47
N LYS A 388 60.81 37.48 -45.27
CA LYS A 388 60.38 38.12 -44.02
C LYS A 388 60.76 39.60 -44.05
N GLY A 389 59.78 40.48 -43.84
CA GLY A 389 60.03 41.93 -43.79
C GLY A 389 61.01 42.27 -42.66
N LYS A 390 62.02 43.10 -42.92
CA LYS A 390 62.90 43.61 -41.86
C LYS A 390 62.13 44.59 -40.96
N ASN A 391 62.40 44.55 -39.65
CA ASN A 391 61.79 45.47 -38.68
C ASN A 391 62.00 46.93 -39.11
N ARG A 392 60.91 47.68 -39.29
CA ARG A 392 60.91 49.04 -39.86
C ARG A 392 61.31 50.13 -38.87
N LEU A 393 61.35 49.82 -37.57
CA LEU A 393 61.56 50.79 -36.49
C LEU A 393 62.96 51.45 -36.49
N PRO A 394 64.10 50.71 -36.54
CA PRO A 394 65.41 51.35 -36.48
C PRO A 394 65.72 52.16 -37.75
N SER A 395 65.26 51.70 -38.93
CA SER A 395 65.45 52.42 -40.20
C SER A 395 64.64 53.72 -40.27
N PHE A 396 63.42 53.73 -39.73
CA PHE A 396 62.59 54.93 -39.65
C PHE A 396 63.19 55.97 -38.70
N VAL A 397 63.69 55.55 -37.53
CA VAL A 397 64.38 56.44 -36.57
C VAL A 397 65.63 57.07 -37.19
N VAL A 398 66.46 56.30 -37.89
CA VAL A 398 67.67 56.83 -38.57
C VAL A 398 67.31 57.88 -39.62
N ILE A 399 66.22 57.69 -40.36
CA ILE A 399 65.78 58.65 -41.40
C ILE A 399 65.14 59.89 -40.81
N VAL A 400 64.36 59.77 -39.73
CA VAL A 400 63.81 60.93 -39.01
C VAL A 400 64.95 61.76 -38.41
N VAL A 401 65.98 61.12 -37.84
CA VAL A 401 67.18 61.78 -37.32
C VAL A 401 67.97 62.44 -38.45
N ALA A 402 68.18 61.76 -39.57
CA ALA A 402 68.90 62.32 -40.73
C ALA A 402 68.14 63.50 -41.37
N ALA A 403 66.81 63.41 -41.48
CA ALA A 403 65.97 64.48 -41.98
C ALA A 403 65.99 65.70 -41.04
N ALA A 404 65.89 65.48 -39.73
CA ALA A 404 66.01 66.54 -38.72
C ALA A 404 67.38 67.25 -38.77
N PHE A 405 68.46 66.50 -38.97
CA PHE A 405 69.81 67.03 -39.12
C PHE A 405 69.97 67.86 -40.42
N PHE A 406 69.42 67.38 -41.53
CA PHE A 406 69.45 68.12 -42.81
C PHE A 406 68.62 69.41 -42.80
N THR A 407 67.46 69.41 -42.12
CA THR A 407 66.66 70.63 -41.92
C THR A 407 67.37 71.67 -41.06
N TYR A 408 68.26 71.25 -40.15
CA TYR A 408 69.05 72.16 -39.32
C TYR A 408 70.20 72.82 -40.12
N ILE A 409 70.87 72.09 -41.00
CA ILE A 409 72.03 72.60 -41.76
C ILE A 409 71.61 73.46 -42.95
N ALA A 410 70.51 73.13 -43.63
CA ALA A 410 70.06 73.85 -44.82
C ALA A 410 68.52 73.99 -44.87
N PRO A 411 67.93 74.99 -44.18
CA PRO A 411 66.48 75.11 -44.03
C PRO A 411 65.72 75.23 -45.37
N ALA A 412 66.33 75.89 -46.36
CA ALA A 412 65.75 76.09 -47.70
C ALA A 412 65.66 74.79 -48.54
N LEU A 413 66.41 73.73 -48.18
CA LEU A 413 66.43 72.45 -48.89
C LEU A 413 65.93 71.28 -48.04
N GLY A 414 65.73 71.48 -46.73
CA GLY A 414 65.43 70.42 -45.77
C GLY A 414 64.11 69.69 -46.02
N ILE A 415 63.07 70.38 -46.48
CA ILE A 415 61.77 69.76 -46.79
C ILE A 415 61.88 68.84 -48.02
N LEU A 416 62.58 69.29 -49.07
CA LEU A 416 62.83 68.52 -50.29
C LEU A 416 63.73 67.31 -50.01
N GLY A 417 64.80 67.48 -49.22
CA GLY A 417 65.67 66.39 -48.78
C GLY A 417 64.94 65.36 -47.90
N GLY A 418 64.08 65.82 -46.99
CA GLY A 418 63.24 64.95 -46.15
C GLY A 418 62.25 64.11 -46.96
N LEU A 419 61.58 64.72 -47.95
CA LEU A 419 60.67 64.01 -48.86
C LEU A 419 61.41 63.01 -49.75
N LEU A 420 62.63 63.33 -50.19
CA LEU A 420 63.46 62.44 -51.00
C LEU A 420 63.96 61.24 -50.18
N CYS A 421 64.41 61.46 -48.95
CA CYS A 421 64.76 60.39 -48.00
C CYS A 421 63.55 59.52 -47.63
N PHE A 422 62.36 60.11 -47.49
CA PHE A 422 61.11 59.38 -47.25
C PHE A 422 60.68 58.56 -48.49
N GLY A 423 60.84 59.10 -49.69
CA GLY A 423 60.61 58.40 -50.95
C GLY A 423 61.57 57.22 -51.17
N ILE A 424 62.85 57.40 -50.87
CA ILE A 424 63.86 56.33 -50.88
C ILE A 424 63.55 55.29 -49.79
N TRP A 425 63.08 55.71 -48.62
CA TRP A 425 62.65 54.78 -47.58
C TRP A 425 61.46 53.93 -48.01
N LEU A 426 60.46 54.51 -48.69
CA LEU A 426 59.32 53.76 -49.22
C LEU A 426 59.72 52.75 -50.30
N THR A 427 60.75 53.04 -51.11
CA THR A 427 61.22 52.13 -52.19
C THR A 427 62.22 51.08 -51.72
N VAL A 428 63.06 51.38 -50.72
CA VAL A 428 64.06 50.46 -50.16
C VAL A 428 63.48 49.60 -49.02
N SER A 429 62.43 50.06 -48.34
CA SER A 429 61.75 49.27 -47.31
C SER A 429 60.80 48.24 -47.92
N SER A 430 61.38 47.14 -48.43
CA SER A 430 60.61 45.98 -48.86
C SER A 430 59.70 45.51 -47.72
N GLY A 431 58.40 45.76 -47.85
CA GLY A 431 57.39 45.10 -47.02
C GLY A 431 57.54 43.58 -47.16
N ALA A 432 57.07 42.83 -46.17
CA ALA A 432 56.95 41.38 -46.34
C ALA A 432 56.21 41.10 -47.66
N SER A 433 56.65 40.10 -48.42
CA SER A 433 56.01 39.77 -49.70
C SER A 433 54.52 39.49 -49.49
N GLU A 434 53.68 39.77 -50.50
CA GLU A 434 52.24 39.45 -50.42
C GLU A 434 52.04 37.94 -50.16
N ASP A 435 52.94 37.09 -50.66
CA ASP A 435 52.94 35.66 -50.40
C ASP A 435 53.31 35.33 -48.94
N TYR A 436 54.20 36.10 -48.29
CA TYR A 436 54.49 35.96 -46.86
C TYR A 436 53.29 36.37 -46.01
N LYS A 437 52.59 37.46 -46.37
CA LYS A 437 51.38 37.88 -45.66
C LYS A 437 50.26 36.86 -45.79
N LYS A 438 50.08 36.27 -46.97
CA LYS A 438 49.13 35.17 -47.22
C LYS A 438 49.48 33.93 -46.40
N GLU A 439 50.75 33.52 -46.36
CA GLU A 439 51.21 32.39 -45.55
C GLU A 439 50.95 32.63 -44.04
N MET A 440 51.27 33.83 -43.53
CA MET A 440 50.98 34.18 -42.13
C MET A 440 49.48 34.22 -41.83
N ALA A 441 48.66 34.72 -42.75
CA ALA A 441 47.20 34.68 -42.62
C ALA A 441 46.66 33.24 -42.61
N GLN A 442 47.25 32.34 -43.41
CA GLN A 442 46.92 30.91 -43.41
C GLN A 442 47.35 30.20 -42.12
N ARG A 443 48.54 30.51 -41.57
CA ARG A 443 49.00 30.00 -40.28
C ARG A 443 48.11 30.49 -39.13
N GLN A 444 47.72 31.78 -39.17
CA GLN A 444 46.77 32.35 -38.21
C GLN A 444 45.42 31.64 -38.27
N SER A 445 44.85 31.44 -39.47
CA SER A 445 43.60 30.72 -39.66
C SER A 445 43.67 29.28 -39.17
N ARG A 446 44.78 28.57 -39.42
CA ARG A 446 45.03 27.22 -38.89
C ARG A 446 45.08 27.19 -37.35
N ARG A 447 45.75 28.16 -36.74
CA ARG A 447 45.81 28.30 -35.28
C ARG A 447 44.44 28.59 -34.68
N ASP A 448 43.65 29.48 -35.29
CA ASP A 448 42.32 29.82 -34.80
C ASP A 448 41.33 28.66 -34.96
N ALA A 449 41.42 27.90 -36.06
CA ALA A 449 40.66 26.67 -36.25
C ALA A 449 41.04 25.59 -35.22
N ALA A 450 42.34 25.39 -34.98
CA ALA A 450 42.84 24.44 -33.96
C ALA A 450 42.44 24.86 -32.54
N GLN A 451 42.44 26.16 -32.24
CA GLN A 451 42.00 26.73 -30.97
C GLN A 451 40.51 26.43 -30.74
N SER A 452 39.66 26.73 -31.73
CA SER A 452 38.22 26.47 -31.65
C SER A 452 37.92 24.97 -31.47
N ALA A 453 38.60 24.09 -32.21
CA ALA A 453 38.43 22.65 -32.09
C ALA A 453 38.86 22.11 -30.70
N TYR A 454 39.98 22.60 -30.17
CA TYR A 454 40.43 22.26 -28.82
C TYR A 454 39.46 22.76 -27.75
N ASP A 455 38.99 24.01 -27.86
CA ASP A 455 38.06 24.61 -26.90
C ASP A 455 36.69 23.89 -26.90
N GLN A 456 36.20 23.48 -28.07
CA GLN A 456 34.98 22.66 -28.19
C GLN A 456 35.13 21.29 -27.50
N LEU A 457 36.26 20.60 -27.71
CA LEU A 457 36.51 19.29 -27.08
C LEU A 457 36.69 19.43 -25.57
N ILE A 458 37.42 20.44 -25.10
CA ILE A 458 37.54 20.77 -23.68
C ILE A 458 36.16 21.04 -23.07
N SER A 459 35.33 21.86 -23.72
CA SER A 459 33.98 22.17 -23.24
C SER A 459 33.11 20.91 -23.12
N ASN A 460 33.13 20.03 -24.14
CA ASN A 460 32.37 18.77 -24.12
C ASN A 460 32.85 17.81 -23.03
N VAL A 461 34.17 17.61 -22.89
CA VAL A 461 34.74 16.77 -21.84
C VAL A 461 34.45 17.35 -20.46
N THR A 462 34.53 18.67 -20.33
CA THR A 462 34.17 19.38 -19.10
C THR A 462 32.69 19.21 -18.81
N GLN A 463 31.76 19.24 -19.77
CA GLN A 463 30.35 18.97 -19.50
C GLN A 463 30.08 17.52 -19.06
N ILE A 464 30.84 16.56 -19.60
CA ILE A 464 30.70 15.14 -19.24
C ILE A 464 31.33 14.82 -17.87
N THR A 465 32.39 15.52 -17.48
CA THR A 465 33.12 15.33 -16.21
C THR A 465 32.72 16.30 -15.10
N ALA A 466 32.24 17.50 -15.44
CA ALA A 466 31.67 18.48 -14.53
C ALA A 466 30.29 17.99 -14.11
N GLY A 467 30.29 17.08 -13.14
CA GLY A 467 30.01 17.47 -11.77
C GLY A 467 28.61 17.99 -11.45
N THR A 468 27.83 18.61 -12.35
CA THR A 468 26.56 19.25 -12.00
C THR A 468 25.51 18.22 -11.63
N ARG A 469 25.31 17.19 -12.48
CA ARG A 469 24.39 16.09 -12.16
C ARG A 469 24.88 15.28 -10.95
N PHE A 470 26.20 15.07 -10.85
CA PHE A 470 26.80 14.34 -9.72
C PHE A 470 26.66 15.10 -8.40
N ALA A 471 26.87 16.41 -8.42
CA ALA A 471 26.71 17.31 -7.28
C ALA A 471 25.24 17.45 -6.89
N GLN A 472 24.33 17.55 -7.87
CA GLN A 472 22.89 17.53 -7.62
C GLN A 472 22.46 16.22 -6.96
N GLU A 473 22.90 15.08 -7.48
CA GLU A 473 22.59 13.78 -6.88
C GLU A 473 23.15 13.67 -5.45
N LYS A 474 24.41 14.09 -5.23
CA LYS A 474 25.04 14.08 -3.90
C LYS A 474 24.33 15.03 -2.93
N GLN A 475 23.92 16.21 -3.39
CA GLN A 475 23.17 17.19 -2.62
C GLN A 475 21.75 16.68 -2.28
N ALA A 476 21.11 15.94 -3.18
CA ALA A 476 19.78 15.36 -2.96
C ALA A 476 19.76 14.30 -1.84
N LEU A 477 20.92 13.74 -1.45
CA LEU A 477 21.02 12.80 -0.33
C LEU A 477 21.11 13.49 1.04
N ALA A 478 21.47 14.78 1.10
CA ALA A 478 21.60 15.50 2.37
C ALA A 478 20.27 15.63 3.14
N PRO A 479 19.12 15.93 2.50
CA PRO A 479 17.82 15.91 3.17
C PRO A 479 17.45 14.52 3.72
N LEU A 480 17.83 13.44 3.04
CA LEU A 480 17.58 12.07 3.52
C LEU A 480 18.39 11.75 4.77
N ARG A 481 19.66 12.18 4.81
CA ARG A 481 20.49 12.09 6.01
C ARG A 481 19.89 12.88 7.17
N GLN A 482 19.53 14.15 6.93
CA GLN A 482 18.96 15.01 7.97
C GLN A 482 17.64 14.45 8.50
N ALA A 483 16.80 13.89 7.62
CA ALA A 483 15.58 13.22 8.02
C ALA A 483 15.85 11.98 8.87
N HIS A 484 16.90 11.20 8.56
CA HIS A 484 17.31 10.02 9.34
C HIS A 484 17.84 10.41 10.73
N GLU A 485 18.68 11.44 10.82
CA GLU A 485 19.17 11.99 12.10
C GLU A 485 18.03 12.52 12.99
N ASN A 486 16.96 13.05 12.37
CA ASN A 486 15.79 13.55 13.09
C ASN A 486 14.76 12.48 13.47
N LEU A 487 14.94 11.21 13.07
CA LEU A 487 13.94 10.15 13.32
C LEU A 487 13.65 9.94 14.81
N ALA A 488 14.63 10.11 15.69
CA ALA A 488 14.43 9.97 17.13
C ALA A 488 13.47 11.05 17.67
N SER A 489 13.59 12.28 17.19
CA SER A 489 12.68 13.38 17.52
C SER A 489 11.30 13.16 16.93
N VAL A 490 11.22 12.65 15.69
CA VAL A 490 9.95 12.26 15.06
C VAL A 490 9.27 11.16 15.86
N GLU A 491 10.00 10.14 16.30
CA GLU A 491 9.46 9.04 17.11
C GLU A 491 8.88 9.56 18.43
N LYS A 492 9.61 10.43 19.12
CA LYS A 492 9.14 11.07 20.36
C LYS A 492 7.84 11.84 20.13
N ASN A 493 7.80 12.71 19.12
CA ASN A 493 6.64 13.54 18.81
C ASN A 493 5.42 12.69 18.37
N MET A 494 5.65 11.62 17.60
CA MET A 494 4.59 10.72 17.16
C MET A 494 4.03 9.90 18.32
N ILE A 495 4.87 9.45 19.25
CA ILE A 495 4.42 8.79 20.48
C ILE A 495 3.62 9.76 21.34
N GLU A 496 4.04 11.02 21.49
CA GLU A 496 3.29 12.04 22.23
C GLU A 496 1.93 12.33 21.58
N SER A 497 1.89 12.46 20.26
CA SER A 497 0.63 12.62 19.50
C SER A 497 -0.27 11.38 19.62
N ALA A 498 0.30 10.17 19.58
CA ALA A 498 -0.44 8.92 19.76
C ALA A 498 -1.05 8.82 21.16
N LYS A 499 -0.33 9.27 22.20
CA LYS A 499 -0.88 9.38 23.56
C LYS A 499 -2.05 10.37 23.63
N ALA A 500 -1.93 11.53 23.00
CA ALA A 500 -3.02 12.52 22.95
C ALA A 500 -4.27 11.97 22.21
N LYS A 501 -4.06 11.27 21.10
CA LYS A 501 -5.16 10.59 20.35
C LYS A 501 -5.76 9.44 21.15
N ALA A 502 -4.95 8.71 21.90
CA ALA A 502 -5.42 7.62 22.75
C ALA A 502 -6.34 8.11 23.85
N GLN A 503 -6.05 9.28 24.44
CA GLN A 503 -6.93 9.91 25.41
C GLN A 503 -8.30 10.27 24.80
N ALA A 504 -8.31 10.84 23.60
CA ALA A 504 -9.56 11.17 22.90
C ALA A 504 -10.38 9.92 22.56
N ARG A 505 -9.73 8.84 22.14
CA ARG A 505 -10.39 7.55 21.85
C ARG A 505 -10.93 6.89 23.13
N GLN A 506 -10.14 6.81 24.21
CA GLN A 506 -10.63 6.27 25.48
C GLN A 506 -11.81 7.09 26.03
N LEU A 507 -11.78 8.41 25.85
CA LEU A 507 -12.91 9.28 26.20
C LEU A 507 -14.14 8.94 25.36
N HIS A 508 -13.98 8.74 24.05
CA HIS A 508 -15.07 8.31 23.17
C HIS A 508 -15.63 6.95 23.58
N ASP A 509 -14.78 5.93 23.78
CA ASP A 509 -15.16 4.59 24.23
C ASP A 509 -15.85 4.60 25.60
N HIS A 510 -15.49 5.55 26.48
CA HIS A 510 -16.15 5.78 27.75
C HIS A 510 -17.55 6.38 27.56
N LEU A 511 -17.67 7.42 26.74
CA LEU A 511 -18.95 8.08 26.46
C LEU A 511 -19.93 7.17 25.72
N ASP A 512 -19.43 6.26 24.89
CA ASP A 512 -20.25 5.32 24.12
C ASP A 512 -21.00 4.30 25.01
N ARG A 513 -20.55 4.12 26.27
CA ARG A 513 -21.22 3.24 27.23
C ARG A 513 -22.45 3.87 27.89
N PHE A 514 -22.68 5.17 27.69
CA PHE A 514 -23.78 5.91 28.30
C PHE A 514 -24.88 6.11 27.26
N PHE A 515 -25.87 5.23 27.24
CA PHE A 515 -27.01 5.31 26.34
C PHE A 515 -28.01 6.39 26.77
N ILE A 516 -28.51 7.15 25.80
CA ILE A 516 -29.54 8.18 26.00
C ILE A 516 -30.88 7.55 26.41
N GLU A 517 -31.14 6.31 25.96
CA GLU A 517 -32.37 5.58 26.29
C GLU A 517 -32.51 5.36 27.79
N ASP A 518 -31.43 4.92 28.44
CA ASP A 518 -31.39 4.57 29.86
C ASP A 518 -31.19 5.79 30.77
N ALA A 519 -30.81 6.93 30.22
CA ALA A 519 -30.50 8.15 30.97
C ALA A 519 -31.77 8.94 31.35
N ASP A 520 -31.87 9.36 32.62
CA ASP A 520 -32.88 10.32 33.05
C ASP A 520 -32.41 11.75 32.75
N ILE A 521 -32.84 12.28 31.60
CA ILE A 521 -32.46 13.61 31.11
C ILE A 521 -33.69 14.51 31.10
N ALA A 522 -33.64 15.58 31.88
CA ALA A 522 -34.77 16.50 32.06
C ALA A 522 -35.32 17.03 30.71
N GLY A 523 -36.61 16.82 30.47
CA GLY A 523 -37.30 17.27 29.27
C GLY A 523 -37.20 16.34 28.05
N LEU A 524 -36.54 15.18 28.19
CA LEU A 524 -36.51 14.09 27.20
C LEU A 524 -37.47 12.96 27.60
N GLY A 525 -38.68 12.99 27.04
CA GLY A 525 -39.58 11.84 27.05
C GLY A 525 -39.25 10.82 25.96
N THR A 526 -39.95 9.68 25.98
CA THR A 526 -39.77 8.55 25.05
C THR A 526 -39.77 8.94 23.57
N THR A 527 -40.70 9.82 23.17
CA THR A 527 -40.80 10.31 21.77
C THR A 527 -39.56 11.10 21.32
N LYS A 528 -38.95 11.89 22.22
CA LYS A 528 -37.76 12.69 21.91
C LYS A 528 -36.49 11.84 21.88
N LYS A 529 -36.40 10.83 22.76
CA LYS A 529 -35.33 9.83 22.73
C LYS A 529 -35.37 9.01 21.43
N ALA A 530 -36.56 8.59 21.00
CA ALA A 530 -36.75 7.92 19.72
C ALA A 530 -36.36 8.80 18.51
N ALA A 531 -36.63 10.10 18.56
CA ALA A 531 -36.23 11.05 17.51
C ALA A 531 -34.71 11.28 17.45
N LEU A 532 -33.99 11.21 18.57
CA LEU A 532 -32.52 11.25 18.56
C LEU A 532 -31.93 9.97 17.97
N ARG A 533 -32.50 8.81 18.34
CA ARG A 533 -32.10 7.51 17.79
C ARG A 533 -32.28 7.45 16.28
N SER A 534 -33.37 7.97 15.73
CA SER A 534 -33.58 7.97 14.27
C SER A 534 -32.59 8.85 13.50
N TRP A 535 -31.85 9.71 14.20
CA TRP A 535 -30.75 10.52 13.68
C TRP A 535 -29.36 9.97 14.03
N GLY A 536 -29.29 8.76 14.58
CA GLY A 536 -28.03 8.11 14.98
C GLY A 536 -27.38 8.74 16.21
N ILE A 537 -28.14 9.43 17.05
CA ILE A 537 -27.67 9.99 18.33
C ILE A 537 -28.19 9.09 19.44
N GLU A 538 -27.38 8.12 19.86
CA GLU A 538 -27.83 7.03 20.74
C GLU A 538 -27.09 7.02 22.07
N THR A 539 -25.83 7.46 22.09
CA THR A 539 -24.98 7.48 23.29
C THR A 539 -24.46 8.88 23.59
N ALA A 540 -23.81 9.06 24.75
CA ALA A 540 -23.16 10.33 25.07
C ALA A 540 -22.03 10.69 24.08
N ALA A 541 -21.47 9.71 23.37
CA ALA A 541 -20.44 9.93 22.37
C ALA A 541 -20.99 10.65 21.12
N ASP A 542 -22.25 10.40 20.76
CA ASP A 542 -22.91 10.96 19.58
C ASP A 542 -23.46 12.38 19.81
N VAL A 543 -23.54 12.80 21.07
CA VAL A 543 -24.10 14.11 21.45
C VAL A 543 -23.16 15.23 21.02
N THR A 544 -23.47 15.84 19.88
CA THR A 544 -22.82 17.07 19.40
C THR A 544 -23.82 18.21 19.31
N ARG A 545 -23.35 19.45 19.46
CA ARG A 545 -24.22 20.64 19.36
C ARG A 545 -24.91 20.72 18.00
N ALA A 546 -24.18 20.41 16.92
CA ALA A 546 -24.72 20.41 15.57
C ALA A 546 -25.70 19.24 15.36
N GLY A 547 -25.33 18.02 15.77
CA GLY A 547 -26.17 16.83 15.63
C GLY A 547 -27.50 16.95 16.37
N VAL A 548 -27.48 17.35 17.65
CA VAL A 548 -28.72 17.50 18.45
C VAL A 548 -29.61 18.61 17.90
N ARG A 549 -29.04 19.72 17.43
CA ARG A 549 -29.80 20.85 16.88
C ARG A 549 -30.41 20.57 15.50
N ALA A 550 -29.87 19.59 14.78
CA ALA A 550 -30.42 19.13 13.52
C ALA A 550 -31.71 18.30 13.71
N VAL A 551 -31.93 17.72 14.89
CA VAL A 551 -33.12 16.92 15.19
C VAL A 551 -34.34 17.82 15.41
N LYS A 552 -35.38 17.59 14.61
CA LYS A 552 -36.65 18.34 14.70
C LYS A 552 -37.26 18.21 16.11
N GLY A 553 -37.52 19.34 16.76
CA GLY A 553 -38.04 19.40 18.14
C GLY A 553 -36.97 19.61 19.23
N PHE A 554 -35.69 19.67 18.87
CA PHE A 554 -34.58 19.99 19.78
C PHE A 554 -34.10 21.43 19.62
N GLY A 555 -34.71 22.34 20.39
CA GLY A 555 -34.32 23.75 20.46
C GLY A 555 -33.05 23.99 21.29
N PRO A 556 -32.60 25.27 21.41
CA PRO A 556 -31.39 25.63 22.14
C PRO A 556 -31.35 25.12 23.58
N LYS A 557 -32.49 25.16 24.30
CA LYS A 557 -32.60 24.70 25.69
C LYS A 557 -32.31 23.20 25.82
N LEU A 558 -32.95 22.35 25.01
CA LEU A 558 -32.75 20.90 25.03
C LEU A 558 -31.35 20.52 24.52
N THR A 559 -30.82 21.24 23.54
CA THR A 559 -29.44 21.07 23.05
C THR A 559 -28.44 21.32 24.18
N THR A 560 -28.63 22.40 24.95
CA THR A 560 -27.79 22.69 26.12
C THR A 560 -27.93 21.61 27.21
N THR A 561 -29.15 21.12 27.47
CA THR A 561 -29.36 20.02 28.42
C THR A 561 -28.61 18.75 28.00
N MET A 562 -28.67 18.38 26.72
CA MET A 562 -27.95 17.20 26.19
C MET A 562 -26.43 17.36 26.29
N LEU A 563 -25.92 18.54 25.94
CA LEU A 563 -24.48 18.84 26.10
C LEU A 563 -24.06 18.84 27.57
N GLY A 564 -24.92 19.31 28.47
CA GLY A 564 -24.71 19.26 29.92
C GLY A 564 -24.64 17.82 30.44
N TRP A 565 -25.56 16.96 30.00
CA TRP A 565 -25.55 15.53 30.35
C TRP A 565 -24.31 14.81 29.82
N ARG A 566 -23.92 15.06 28.55
CA ARG A 566 -22.65 14.56 28.01
C ARG A 566 -21.47 15.02 28.86
N SER A 567 -21.43 16.30 29.24
CA SER A 567 -20.35 16.86 30.09
C SER A 567 -20.28 16.17 31.46
N GLN A 568 -21.41 15.75 32.03
CA GLN A 568 -21.43 14.96 33.27
C GLN A 568 -20.84 13.55 33.07
N CYS A 569 -21.11 12.93 31.91
CA CYS A 569 -20.51 11.64 31.55
C CYS A 569 -18.99 11.79 31.32
N GLU A 570 -18.56 12.88 30.68
CA GLU A 570 -17.14 13.24 30.49
C GLU A 570 -16.43 13.48 31.83
N ALA A 571 -17.07 14.13 32.81
CA ALA A 571 -16.47 14.38 34.13
C ALA A 571 -16.11 13.09 34.90
N ARG A 572 -16.81 11.99 34.60
CA ARG A 572 -16.56 10.65 35.15
C ARG A 572 -15.44 9.90 34.44
N PHE A 573 -15.00 10.38 33.28
CA PHE A 573 -13.89 9.77 32.57
C PHE A 573 -12.59 9.93 33.37
N ARG A 574 -11.81 8.86 33.39
CA ARG A 574 -10.43 8.85 33.87
C ARG A 574 -9.59 8.21 32.78
N PHE A 575 -8.65 9.00 32.25
CA PHE A 575 -7.70 8.49 31.28
C PHE A 575 -6.84 7.40 31.93
N ASP A 576 -6.74 6.24 31.28
CA ASP A 576 -5.83 5.18 31.68
C ASP A 576 -4.52 5.31 30.91
N PRO A 577 -3.44 5.81 31.54
CA PRO A 577 -2.12 5.92 30.92
C PRO A 577 -1.35 4.59 30.97
N SER A 578 -1.96 3.48 31.40
CA SER A 578 -1.27 2.21 31.55
C SER A 578 -0.62 1.77 30.22
N PRO A 579 0.58 1.16 30.27
CA PRO A 579 1.27 0.69 29.07
C PRO A 579 0.41 -0.26 28.22
N GLN A 580 -0.49 -1.02 28.84
CA GLN A 580 -1.41 -1.94 28.16
C GLN A 580 -2.51 -1.19 27.38
N ALA A 581 -3.10 -0.15 27.97
CA ALA A 581 -4.14 0.65 27.30
C ALA A 581 -3.61 1.53 26.16
N LEU A 582 -2.31 1.84 26.15
CA LEU A 582 -1.63 2.63 25.11
C LEU A 582 -0.83 1.80 24.10
N GLN A 583 -0.74 0.48 24.31
CA GLN A 583 0.14 -0.40 23.56
C GLN A 583 -0.09 -0.31 22.06
N THR A 584 -1.35 -0.32 21.63
CA THR A 584 -1.72 -0.32 20.21
C THR A 584 -1.37 0.99 19.51
N ASP A 585 -1.56 2.15 20.15
CA ASP A 585 -1.27 3.45 19.55
C ASP A 585 0.23 3.74 19.52
N ILE A 586 0.94 3.38 20.59
CA ILE A 586 2.40 3.49 20.65
C ILE A 586 3.03 2.54 19.62
N ALA A 587 2.54 1.30 19.51
CA ALA A 587 3.02 0.35 18.50
C ALA A 587 2.79 0.88 17.08
N ARG A 588 1.64 1.49 16.81
CA ARG A 588 1.35 2.13 15.52
C ARG A 588 2.33 3.26 15.20
N ALA A 589 2.54 4.18 16.15
CA ALA A 589 3.51 5.27 15.99
C ALA A 589 4.93 4.75 15.73
N LYS A 590 5.36 3.74 16.48
CA LYS A 590 6.67 3.09 16.29
C LYS A 590 6.80 2.39 14.93
N ASN A 591 5.75 1.73 14.47
CA ASN A 591 5.72 1.07 13.16
C ASN A 591 5.80 2.10 12.01
N GLU A 592 5.12 3.24 12.14
CA GLU A 592 5.21 4.33 11.16
C GLU A 592 6.63 4.91 11.08
N VAL A 593 7.27 5.12 12.23
CA VAL A 593 8.68 5.56 12.30
C VAL A 593 9.63 4.51 11.72
N ALA A 594 9.41 3.23 12.01
CA ALA A 594 10.21 2.14 11.45
C ALA A 594 10.10 2.09 9.91
N ALA A 595 8.91 2.31 9.35
CA ALA A 595 8.71 2.40 7.91
C ALA A 595 9.42 3.63 7.30
N GLN A 596 9.38 4.79 7.97
CA GLN A 596 10.14 5.97 7.54
C GLN A 596 11.64 5.71 7.57
N ARG A 597 12.15 5.07 8.62
CA ARG A 597 13.55 4.66 8.75
C ARG A 597 13.98 3.80 7.57
N GLN A 598 13.26 2.72 7.29
CA GLN A 598 13.59 1.82 6.19
C GLN A 598 13.63 2.55 4.84
N LYS A 599 12.67 3.45 4.59
CA LYS A 599 12.62 4.25 3.36
C LYS A 599 13.85 5.16 3.22
N LEU A 600 14.27 5.83 4.30
CA LEU A 600 15.43 6.70 4.32
C LEU A 600 16.74 5.92 4.11
N GLU A 601 16.90 4.79 4.79
CA GLU A 601 18.07 3.92 4.67
C GLU A 601 18.23 3.35 3.26
N SER A 602 17.14 2.86 2.66
CA SER A 602 17.12 2.40 1.27
C SER A 602 17.44 3.55 0.31
N GLY A 603 16.87 4.74 0.54
CA GLY A 603 17.16 5.92 -0.29
C GLY A 603 18.63 6.32 -0.30
N LEU A 604 19.29 6.28 0.87
CA LEU A 604 20.72 6.57 1.01
C LEU A 604 21.60 5.52 0.33
N GLN A 605 21.29 4.23 0.48
CA GLN A 605 22.01 3.14 -0.20
C GLN A 605 21.88 3.21 -1.72
N SER A 606 20.65 3.35 -2.24
CA SER A 606 20.43 3.49 -3.68
C SER A 606 21.06 4.78 -4.24
N GLY A 607 21.14 5.85 -3.44
CA GLY A 607 21.87 7.07 -3.78
C GLY A 607 23.37 6.84 -3.95
N LEU A 608 23.99 6.13 -3.01
CA LEU A 608 25.41 5.74 -3.08
C LEU A 608 25.69 4.93 -4.36
N GLU A 609 24.84 3.96 -4.68
CA GLU A 609 24.98 3.15 -5.91
C GLU A 609 24.86 4.00 -7.18
N ARG A 610 23.93 4.97 -7.22
CA ARG A 610 23.80 5.89 -8.35
C ARG A 610 25.05 6.75 -8.52
N LEU A 611 25.58 7.31 -7.42
CA LEU A 611 26.83 8.08 -7.46
C LEU A 611 28.01 7.23 -7.94
N ALA A 612 28.13 5.98 -7.47
CA ALA A 612 29.16 5.05 -7.91
C ALA A 612 29.06 4.75 -9.43
N ARG A 613 27.85 4.49 -9.93
CA ARG A 613 27.62 4.29 -11.38
C ARG A 613 27.97 5.52 -12.20
N MET A 614 27.53 6.71 -11.77
CA MET A 614 27.84 7.96 -12.45
C MET A 614 29.34 8.24 -12.52
N ARG A 615 30.09 7.89 -11.47
CA ARG A 615 31.54 7.98 -11.46
C ARG A 615 32.16 7.06 -12.53
N VAL A 616 31.76 5.79 -12.57
CA VAL A 616 32.27 4.81 -13.55
C VAL A 616 31.95 5.26 -14.99
N GLU A 617 30.74 5.76 -15.24
CA GLU A 617 30.35 6.30 -16.55
C GLU A 617 31.19 7.52 -16.94
N ALA A 618 31.43 8.45 -16.01
CA ALA A 618 32.27 9.62 -16.23
C ALA A 618 33.73 9.24 -16.51
N GLU A 619 34.28 8.25 -15.79
CA GLU A 619 35.64 7.72 -16.03
C GLU A 619 35.75 7.08 -17.43
N ALA A 620 34.76 6.28 -17.84
CA ALA A 620 34.72 5.67 -19.17
C ALA A 620 34.59 6.71 -20.30
N ASN A 621 33.78 7.76 -20.09
CA ASN A 621 33.65 8.84 -21.06
C ASN A 621 34.94 9.65 -21.21
N LEU A 622 35.60 9.97 -20.08
CA LEU A 622 36.87 10.66 -20.08
C LEU A 622 37.94 9.84 -20.80
N ALA A 623 38.02 8.53 -20.53
CA ALA A 623 38.95 7.63 -21.22
C ALA A 623 38.73 7.62 -22.75
N ARG A 624 37.47 7.63 -23.21
CA ARG A 624 37.14 7.68 -24.65
C ARG A 624 37.50 9.01 -25.31
N ALA A 625 37.37 10.14 -24.60
CA ALA A 625 37.65 11.46 -25.14
C ALA A 625 39.14 11.84 -25.10
N THR A 626 39.93 11.15 -24.26
CA THR A 626 41.35 11.46 -24.03
C THR A 626 42.19 11.47 -25.33
N PRO A 627 42.12 10.45 -26.23
CA PRO A 627 42.95 10.44 -27.45
C PRO A 627 42.67 11.62 -28.40
N ALA A 628 41.39 11.94 -28.63
CA ALA A 628 40.99 13.05 -29.48
C ALA A 628 41.43 14.40 -28.91
N LEU A 629 41.36 14.55 -27.60
CA LEU A 629 41.82 15.75 -26.91
C LEU A 629 43.35 15.90 -26.99
N THR A 630 44.11 14.83 -26.78
CA THR A 630 45.58 14.85 -26.92
C THR A 630 45.97 15.26 -28.34
N GLN A 631 45.29 14.73 -29.36
CA GLN A 631 45.53 15.10 -30.75
C GLN A 631 45.21 16.58 -31.02
N ALA A 632 44.08 17.09 -30.52
CA ALA A 632 43.71 18.50 -30.66
C ALA A 632 44.70 19.44 -29.96
N ALA A 633 45.18 19.05 -28.77
CA ALA A 633 46.20 19.80 -28.04
C ALA A 633 47.54 19.85 -28.79
N SER A 634 47.99 18.72 -29.35
CA SER A 634 49.20 18.68 -30.20
C SER A 634 49.06 19.53 -31.46
N THR A 635 47.89 19.51 -32.09
CA THR A 635 47.61 20.31 -33.29
C THR A 635 47.65 21.81 -32.98
N LEU A 636 47.06 22.23 -31.86
CA LEU A 636 47.10 23.62 -31.42
C LEU A 636 48.52 24.06 -31.02
N ALA A 637 49.29 23.19 -30.34
CA ALA A 637 50.69 23.47 -30.01
C ALA A 637 51.52 23.69 -31.29
N GLN A 638 51.38 22.82 -32.29
CA GLN A 638 52.09 22.95 -33.56
C GLN A 638 51.70 24.22 -34.31
N ALA A 639 50.40 24.52 -34.44
CA ALA A 639 49.93 25.72 -35.12
C ALA A 639 50.36 27.01 -34.43
N THR A 640 50.50 26.99 -33.10
CA THR A 640 51.02 28.10 -32.31
C THR A 640 52.52 28.29 -32.54
N ALA A 641 53.30 27.19 -32.56
CA ALA A 641 54.73 27.23 -32.87
C ALA A 641 54.98 27.73 -34.31
N ASP A 642 54.20 27.26 -35.28
CA ASP A 642 54.27 27.67 -36.68
C ASP A 642 54.05 29.18 -36.87
N LEU A 643 53.19 29.79 -36.04
CA LEU A 643 52.89 31.23 -36.08
C LEU A 643 54.00 32.09 -35.44
N MET A 644 54.83 31.52 -34.56
CA MET A 644 55.92 32.23 -33.89
C MET A 644 57.21 32.34 -34.72
N LEU A 645 57.29 31.65 -35.87
CA LEU A 645 58.35 31.79 -36.88
C LEU A 645 58.34 33.15 -37.56
#